data_AF-A0A146LDR4-F1
#
_entry.id   AF-A0A146LDR4-F1
#
_cell.length_a   1.000
_cell.length_b   1.000
_cell.length_c   1.000
_cell.angle_alpha   90.00
_cell.angle_beta   90.00
_cell.angle_gamma   90.00
#
_symmetry.space_group_name_H-M   'P 1'
#
loop_
_entity.id
_entity.type
_entity.pdbx_description
1 polymer ?
#
loop_
_entity_poly.entity_id
_entity_poly.type
_entity_poly.pdbx_seq_one_letter_code
_entity_poly.pdbx_strand_id
1 'polypeptide(L)'
;LLLAVPMARTRRQDPLELCEFGSSDVELTMCEWKNRNGTALRWELGAGTLSNWLGGPIKDAGQAEDQASGGYAFFETSLLAAPVLRVDDITIREGQNAYLESQMLGSTGAGGKCIGFSFAIDGLSASGLRVVLQPVSKDGAPESFFRVLWGSKDPTNKMWMNAEVLYTYNKNHQIVFEGVAKDLPDPYRKYRGYVAIDNVVLKPGSECKGHCTFEGGFCGWNNEENDDFEWSLGRGSRNPSTGPATDRSSFIYGGLEGGYAYIDSSYPRRPGDIAKLSSSEFPATIPDIPQCLRFWTHMFGNGVGSLSVLISDQSEQQEREVWALSGEAGNAWYQAEVSVSSPNNYKIVIMGKVGKNNLGDIAIDDISLTPGACPTAPQIAAPGSGDCTFEVDECGWSNVVSRERLDDIDWERTSGQSVRTTARDHTLGTEKGYLMTLARSTVQRPGNRAWFTSRDLKQASGPRCLSFWFIMNEPFIDNAGPSLGALTIYSKSSTDNDLPLKPVWRLYNHQGPEWQYAQAPVTEPTDLILIEGIWGSSRSNGFIAFDDITFFGGTCSTLPSGATVRAAECRFERDMCGWINNTDKNSASWRLATSTRRPANLADKTFGAPDGYIYYDLFNQILGSNMVKLVSPVIPAGEERTLCLSFWYAPFGAGDSALMQIIRSDNSTDPEKIWTLEVKNMDTTRPMWLPAQVTVDASTSFNIILEGQATNGGFAVDDISFTPGQCPTRPEKAEQKSQEINNS
;
A
#
# COMPACT_ATOMS: atom_id res chain seq x y z
N LEU A 1 67.49 -39.25 -11.98
CA LEU A 1 66.74 -38.20 -12.71
C LEU A 1 65.31 -38.68 -12.89
N LEU A 2 64.35 -38.10 -12.17
CA LEU A 2 62.90 -38.20 -12.43
C LEU A 2 62.38 -36.79 -12.17
N LEU A 3 61.94 -36.11 -13.24
CA LEU A 3 61.46 -34.73 -13.23
C LEU A 3 59.96 -34.72 -12.97
N ALA A 4 59.56 -33.87 -12.02
CA ALA A 4 58.20 -33.64 -11.57
C ALA A 4 57.41 -32.74 -12.54
N VAL A 5 56.12 -33.04 -12.71
CA VAL A 5 55.11 -32.19 -13.35
C VAL A 5 54.23 -31.60 -12.23
N PRO A 6 53.94 -30.28 -12.22
CA PRO A 6 53.23 -29.66 -11.11
C PRO A 6 51.71 -29.87 -11.20
N MET A 7 51.09 -30.26 -10.08
CA MET A 7 49.64 -30.28 -9.89
C MET A 7 49.08 -28.86 -9.85
N ALA A 8 48.09 -28.58 -10.69
CA ALA A 8 47.26 -27.39 -10.61
C ALA A 8 46.39 -27.46 -9.33
N ARG A 9 46.51 -26.44 -8.48
CA ARG A 9 45.59 -26.19 -7.35
C ARG A 9 44.23 -25.78 -7.92
N THR A 10 43.23 -26.66 -7.83
CA THR A 10 41.83 -26.27 -7.86
C THR A 10 41.54 -25.40 -6.62
N ARG A 11 41.21 -24.12 -6.83
CA ARG A 11 40.59 -23.28 -5.80
C ARG A 11 39.24 -23.91 -5.45
N ARG A 12 39.06 -24.32 -4.19
CA ARG A 12 37.73 -24.59 -3.63
C ARG A 12 36.92 -23.29 -3.68
N GLN A 13 35.85 -23.26 -4.46
CA GLN A 13 34.71 -22.39 -4.18
C GLN A 13 33.96 -23.08 -3.05
N ASP A 14 34.06 -22.56 -1.83
CA ASP A 14 33.13 -22.94 -0.78
C ASP A 14 31.76 -22.33 -1.16
N PRO A 15 30.68 -23.13 -1.29
CA PRO A 15 29.34 -22.59 -1.39
C PRO A 15 29.00 -21.97 -0.04
N LEU A 16 28.83 -20.65 0.01
CA LEU A 16 28.37 -19.97 1.22
C LEU A 16 26.88 -20.32 1.41
N GLU A 17 26.61 -21.04 2.50
CA GLU A 17 25.32 -21.63 2.85
C GLU A 17 24.28 -20.56 3.20
N LEU A 18 23.03 -20.84 2.81
CA LEU A 18 21.84 -20.13 3.26
C LEU A 18 21.79 -20.11 4.79
N CYS A 19 21.56 -18.94 5.38
CA CYS A 19 21.30 -18.80 6.81
C CYS A 19 19.80 -18.60 7.04
N GLU A 20 19.14 -19.69 7.44
CA GLU A 20 17.70 -19.73 7.80
C GLU A 20 17.46 -19.39 9.29
N PHE A 21 18.50 -19.10 10.08
CA PHE A 21 18.43 -18.83 11.53
C PHE A 21 17.75 -19.92 12.42
N GLY A 22 17.26 -21.00 11.83
CA GLY A 22 16.73 -22.22 12.43
C GLY A 22 15.64 -22.85 11.56
N SER A 23 15.61 -24.17 11.44
CA SER A 23 14.54 -24.93 10.77
C SER A 23 13.71 -25.71 11.81
N SER A 24 12.58 -26.33 11.41
CA SER A 24 11.72 -27.10 12.33
C SER A 24 12.47 -28.14 13.21
N ASP A 25 13.58 -28.68 12.70
CA ASP A 25 14.39 -29.72 13.34
C ASP A 25 15.76 -29.26 13.91
N VAL A 26 16.10 -27.96 13.86
CA VAL A 26 17.43 -27.43 14.23
C VAL A 26 17.33 -26.32 15.27
N GLU A 27 18.27 -26.28 16.23
CA GLU A 27 18.37 -25.18 17.21
C GLU A 27 18.61 -23.83 16.54
N LEU A 28 17.96 -22.78 17.04
CA LEU A 28 18.13 -21.41 16.55
C LEU A 28 19.61 -20.99 16.61
N THR A 29 20.10 -20.37 15.53
CA THR A 29 21.50 -19.95 15.41
C THR A 29 21.63 -18.65 14.64
N MET A 30 22.63 -17.83 14.98
CA MET A 30 23.00 -16.65 14.18
C MET A 30 23.89 -17.01 12.97
N CYS A 31 24.13 -18.29 12.71
CA CYS A 31 25.09 -18.76 11.71
C CYS A 31 26.46 -18.09 11.92
N GLU A 32 27.01 -17.42 10.91
CA GLU A 32 28.26 -16.64 11.00
C GLU A 32 28.04 -15.15 11.34
N TRP A 33 26.80 -14.71 11.47
CA TRP A 33 26.44 -13.32 11.73
C TRP A 33 26.63 -12.96 13.21
N LYS A 34 27.07 -11.71 13.47
CA LYS A 34 27.38 -11.26 14.83
C LYS A 34 26.80 -9.88 15.10
N ASN A 35 26.19 -9.74 16.28
CA ASN A 35 25.79 -8.42 16.77
C ASN A 35 27.03 -7.55 17.02
N ARG A 36 27.01 -6.30 16.55
CA ARG A 36 28.05 -5.31 16.85
C ARG A 36 28.14 -5.02 18.34
N ASN A 37 29.33 -5.10 18.91
CA ASN A 37 29.56 -4.79 20.33
C ASN A 37 29.30 -3.31 20.65
N GLY A 38 28.80 -3.04 21.86
CA GLY A 38 28.55 -1.67 22.33
C GLY A 38 27.26 -1.03 21.83
N THR A 39 26.43 -1.77 21.09
CA THR A 39 25.09 -1.33 20.69
C THR A 39 24.09 -1.59 21.81
N ALA A 40 23.15 -0.65 22.02
CA ALA A 40 22.14 -0.79 23.07
C ALA A 40 20.99 -1.71 22.64
N LEU A 41 20.68 -1.75 21.35
CA LEU A 41 19.74 -2.70 20.73
C LEU A 41 20.51 -3.80 20.00
N ARG A 42 20.00 -5.02 20.08
CA ARG A 42 20.62 -6.22 19.51
C ARG A 42 19.58 -7.05 18.77
N TRP A 43 20.04 -7.75 17.74
CA TRP A 43 19.29 -8.79 17.06
C TRP A 43 19.20 -10.03 17.94
N GLU A 44 18.01 -10.59 18.05
CA GLU A 44 17.66 -11.78 18.81
C GLU A 44 17.08 -12.83 17.86
N LEU A 45 17.13 -14.10 18.27
CA LEU A 45 16.54 -15.18 17.50
C LEU A 45 15.08 -15.38 17.94
N GLY A 46 14.18 -15.49 16.99
CA GLY A 46 12.76 -15.75 17.19
C GLY A 46 12.30 -17.01 16.48
N ALA A 47 11.23 -17.63 16.97
CA ALA A 47 10.58 -18.76 16.32
C ALA A 47 9.09 -18.84 16.67
N GLY A 48 8.25 -18.89 15.64
CA GLY A 48 6.81 -19.12 15.76
C GLY A 48 6.07 -18.20 16.75
N THR A 49 5.17 -18.79 17.54
CA THR A 49 4.33 -18.02 18.50
C THR A 49 5.10 -17.51 19.73
N LEU A 50 6.28 -18.05 20.03
CA LEU A 50 7.06 -17.67 21.21
C LEU A 50 7.63 -16.25 21.07
N SER A 51 8.07 -15.88 19.87
CA SER A 51 8.62 -14.56 19.55
C SER A 51 7.55 -13.46 19.42
N ASN A 52 6.28 -13.79 19.21
CA ASN A 52 5.18 -12.81 19.31
C ASN A 52 5.09 -12.19 20.72
N TRP A 53 5.41 -12.94 21.77
CA TRP A 53 5.50 -12.40 23.13
C TRP A 53 6.66 -11.42 23.29
N LEU A 54 7.77 -11.69 22.59
CA LEU A 54 8.97 -10.87 22.52
C LEU A 54 8.84 -9.70 21.52
N GLY A 55 7.73 -9.62 20.77
CA GLY A 55 7.42 -8.52 19.86
C GLY A 55 7.85 -8.71 18.41
N GLY A 56 8.27 -9.91 17.98
CA GLY A 56 8.61 -10.22 16.58
C GLY A 56 7.44 -10.79 15.75
N PRO A 57 7.69 -11.14 14.46
CA PRO A 57 6.72 -11.80 13.58
C PRO A 57 6.09 -13.07 14.16
N ILE A 58 4.81 -13.34 13.87
CA ILE A 58 4.14 -14.57 14.35
C ILE A 58 4.55 -15.79 13.52
N LYS A 59 4.99 -15.55 12.29
CA LYS A 59 5.35 -16.58 11.32
C LYS A 59 6.77 -16.36 10.83
N ASP A 60 7.43 -17.45 10.49
CA ASP A 60 8.68 -17.48 9.77
C ASP A 60 8.51 -17.16 8.26
N ALA A 61 9.57 -16.80 7.56
CA ALA A 61 9.54 -16.50 6.13
C ALA A 61 9.56 -17.76 5.23
N GLY A 62 9.76 -18.95 5.81
CA GLY A 62 9.78 -20.24 5.12
C GLY A 62 8.43 -20.73 4.54
N GLN A 63 8.45 -21.93 3.96
CA GLN A 63 7.26 -22.57 3.37
C GLN A 63 6.28 -23.09 4.43
N ALA A 64 5.06 -23.45 4.02
CA ALA A 64 3.91 -23.68 4.91
C ALA A 64 4.14 -24.66 6.09
N GLU A 65 5.09 -25.60 5.98
CA GLU A 65 5.43 -26.54 7.06
C GLU A 65 6.35 -25.92 8.14
N ASP A 66 7.16 -24.90 7.79
CA ASP A 66 8.11 -24.22 8.69
C ASP A 66 7.57 -22.91 9.27
N GLN A 67 6.48 -22.33 8.73
CA GLN A 67 5.98 -21.01 9.14
C GLN A 67 5.66 -20.86 10.64
N ALA A 68 5.39 -21.96 11.35
CA ALA A 68 5.06 -21.94 12.77
C ALA A 68 6.22 -22.32 13.70
N SER A 69 7.31 -22.87 13.17
CA SER A 69 8.43 -23.45 13.94
C SER A 69 9.83 -23.05 13.46
N GLY A 70 9.94 -22.45 12.27
CA GLY A 70 11.18 -21.90 11.71
C GLY A 70 11.70 -20.71 12.51
N GLY A 71 13.01 -20.53 12.44
CA GLY A 71 13.76 -19.50 13.13
C GLY A 71 13.99 -18.28 12.26
N TYR A 72 14.12 -17.11 12.87
CA TYR A 72 14.52 -15.89 12.17
C TYR A 72 15.28 -14.97 13.12
N ALA A 73 16.01 -13.99 12.58
CA ALA A 73 16.61 -12.93 13.38
C ALA A 73 15.68 -11.72 13.41
N PHE A 74 15.35 -11.20 14.60
CA PHE A 74 14.56 -9.99 14.72
C PHE A 74 15.12 -9.08 15.81
N PHE A 75 14.66 -7.84 15.81
CA PHE A 75 15.02 -6.87 16.82
C PHE A 75 13.75 -6.12 17.22
N GLU A 76 13.38 -6.19 18.49
CA GLU A 76 12.25 -5.45 19.05
C GLU A 76 12.71 -4.02 19.35
N THR A 77 12.10 -3.10 18.63
CA THR A 77 12.56 -1.72 18.58
C THR A 77 12.28 -1.02 19.91
N SER A 78 11.15 -1.25 20.58
CA SER A 78 10.71 -0.55 21.81
C SER A 78 11.50 -0.83 23.10
N LEU A 79 12.40 -1.81 23.14
CA LEU A 79 13.13 -2.23 24.35
C LEU A 79 13.89 -1.12 25.11
N LEU A 80 14.22 0.01 24.48
CA LEU A 80 14.88 1.15 25.13
C LEU A 80 13.92 2.25 25.60
N ALA A 81 12.61 2.06 25.49
CA ALA A 81 11.64 3.10 25.75
C ALA A 81 11.14 3.12 27.22
N ALA A 82 11.84 3.92 28.03
CA ALA A 82 11.51 4.48 29.37
C ALA A 82 11.78 3.63 30.64
N PRO A 83 12.06 4.23 31.82
CA PRO A 83 12.74 5.49 32.16
C PRO A 83 14.11 5.18 32.79
N VAL A 84 15.05 4.60 32.04
CA VAL A 84 16.34 4.13 32.61
C VAL A 84 17.50 5.10 32.36
N LEU A 85 17.33 6.10 31.49
CA LEU A 85 18.39 7.06 31.21
C LEU A 85 18.13 8.37 31.97
N ARG A 86 18.97 8.65 32.97
CA ARG A 86 19.07 10.00 33.54
C ARG A 86 19.55 10.93 32.43
N VAL A 87 19.08 12.17 32.46
CA VAL A 87 19.42 13.22 31.48
C VAL A 87 20.94 13.46 31.33
N ASP A 88 21.72 13.00 32.30
CA ASP A 88 23.19 13.09 32.29
C ASP A 88 23.90 12.00 31.44
N ASP A 89 23.19 10.96 30.98
CA ASP A 89 23.74 9.88 30.12
C ASP A 89 23.48 10.09 28.60
N ILE A 90 23.02 11.28 28.20
CA ILE A 90 22.69 11.63 26.80
C ILE A 90 23.97 11.95 25.99
N THR A 91 24.94 11.04 25.99
CA THR A 91 26.04 11.01 25.01
C THR A 91 25.86 9.91 23.96
N ILE A 92 24.83 9.06 24.11
CA ILE A 92 24.55 7.92 23.23
C ILE A 92 23.72 8.37 22.00
N ARG A 93 24.36 9.10 21.07
CA ARG A 93 23.88 9.14 19.67
C ARG A 93 24.32 7.89 18.91
N GLU A 94 25.44 7.29 19.29
CA GLU A 94 25.92 6.01 18.74
C GLU A 94 25.30 4.85 19.53
N GLY A 95 24.44 4.04 18.89
CA GLY A 95 23.92 2.80 19.49
C GLY A 95 22.41 2.66 19.62
N GLN A 96 21.61 3.55 19.00
CA GLN A 96 20.14 3.44 18.96
C GLN A 96 19.62 2.45 17.91
N ASN A 97 20.48 2.00 16.99
CA ASN A 97 20.16 1.01 15.97
C ASN A 97 20.78 -0.34 16.32
N ALA A 98 20.19 -1.43 15.83
CA ALA A 98 20.73 -2.76 15.96
C ALA A 98 21.55 -3.12 14.70
N TYR A 99 22.76 -3.63 14.87
CA TYR A 99 23.66 -3.95 13.76
C TYR A 99 24.03 -5.44 13.80
N LEU A 100 23.70 -6.16 12.73
CA LEU A 100 24.08 -7.55 12.53
C LEU A 100 25.11 -7.62 11.40
N GLU A 101 26.32 -8.04 11.73
CA GLU A 101 27.50 -7.95 10.87
C GLU A 101 27.88 -9.33 10.33
N SER A 102 28.23 -9.37 9.05
CA SER A 102 28.81 -10.56 8.43
C SER A 102 30.25 -10.76 8.88
N GLN A 103 30.82 -11.92 8.57
CA GLN A 103 32.27 -12.08 8.54
C GLN A 103 32.94 -11.10 7.56
N MET A 104 34.25 -10.89 7.69
CA MET A 104 35.01 -10.06 6.77
C MET A 104 35.06 -10.71 5.39
N LEU A 105 34.58 -9.99 4.38
CA LEU A 105 34.56 -10.38 2.99
C LEU A 105 35.73 -9.72 2.25
N GLY A 106 36.28 -10.42 1.26
CA GLY A 106 37.29 -9.88 0.34
C GLY A 106 36.68 -9.10 -0.82
N SER A 107 37.52 -8.73 -1.79
CA SER A 107 37.06 -8.13 -3.05
C SER A 107 36.03 -9.01 -3.75
N THR A 108 34.95 -8.40 -4.24
CA THR A 108 33.93 -9.08 -5.06
C THR A 108 34.36 -9.25 -6.51
N GLY A 109 35.41 -8.53 -6.93
CA GLY A 109 35.69 -8.29 -8.34
C GLY A 109 34.55 -7.56 -9.06
N ALA A 110 34.69 -7.43 -10.39
CA ALA A 110 33.71 -6.74 -11.24
C ALA A 110 32.38 -7.51 -11.41
N GLY A 111 32.38 -8.82 -11.18
CA GLY A 111 31.17 -9.65 -11.22
C GLY A 111 30.26 -9.48 -10.00
N GLY A 112 30.76 -8.87 -8.92
CA GLY A 112 29.97 -8.55 -7.73
C GLY A 112 29.53 -9.76 -6.91
N LYS A 113 28.78 -9.46 -5.85
CA LYS A 113 28.08 -10.41 -4.99
C LYS A 113 26.62 -9.99 -4.88
N CYS A 114 25.74 -10.98 -4.76
CA CYS A 114 24.33 -10.75 -4.57
C CYS A 114 23.91 -11.25 -3.19
N ILE A 115 23.22 -10.38 -2.46
CA ILE A 115 22.69 -10.66 -1.13
C ILE A 115 21.20 -10.87 -1.31
N GLY A 116 20.71 -12.08 -1.06
CA GLY A 116 19.27 -12.39 -0.97
C GLY A 116 18.86 -12.50 0.49
N PHE A 117 17.68 -11.99 0.85
CA PHE A 117 17.12 -12.12 2.19
C PHE A 117 15.61 -11.86 2.21
N SER A 118 14.92 -12.44 3.19
CA SER A 118 13.56 -12.10 3.56
C SER A 118 13.57 -11.06 4.69
N PHE A 119 12.62 -10.14 4.70
CA PHE A 119 12.49 -9.16 5.77
C PHE A 119 11.04 -8.82 6.10
N ALA A 120 10.81 -8.37 7.33
CA ALA A 120 9.54 -7.83 7.79
C ALA A 120 9.76 -6.62 8.70
N ILE A 121 8.99 -5.57 8.51
CA ILE A 121 9.04 -4.33 9.30
C ILE A 121 7.61 -4.00 9.73
N ASP A 122 7.35 -3.92 11.03
CA ASP A 122 6.02 -3.56 11.52
C ASP A 122 6.07 -2.87 12.89
N GLY A 123 4.98 -2.17 13.21
CA GLY A 123 4.79 -1.48 14.48
C GLY A 123 5.40 -0.08 14.55
N LEU A 124 5.06 0.63 15.62
CA LEU A 124 5.14 2.10 15.70
C LEU A 124 6.54 2.64 16.04
N SER A 125 7.43 1.82 16.60
CA SER A 125 8.79 2.22 16.97
C SER A 125 9.87 1.76 15.98
N ALA A 126 9.48 0.97 14.96
CA ALA A 126 10.34 0.63 13.83
C ALA A 126 10.41 1.81 12.84
N SER A 127 11.60 2.10 12.31
CA SER A 127 11.81 3.14 11.30
C SER A 127 12.36 2.60 9.98
N GLY A 128 12.90 1.38 9.95
CA GLY A 128 13.34 0.76 8.71
C GLY A 128 14.43 -0.29 8.89
N LEU A 129 14.84 -0.86 7.76
CA LEU A 129 15.96 -1.78 7.62
C LEU A 129 16.90 -1.26 6.54
N ARG A 130 18.21 -1.29 6.79
CA ARG A 130 19.23 -0.98 5.77
C ARG A 130 20.23 -2.12 5.63
N VAL A 131 20.67 -2.35 4.41
CA VAL A 131 21.84 -3.20 4.11
C VAL A 131 23.00 -2.27 3.78
N VAL A 132 24.03 -2.33 4.61
CA VAL A 132 25.16 -1.43 4.57
C VAL A 132 26.42 -2.19 4.21
N LEU A 133 27.19 -1.66 3.26
CA LEU A 133 28.56 -2.05 3.03
C LEU A 133 29.47 -1.21 3.93
N GLN A 134 30.17 -1.91 4.83
CA GLN A 134 31.11 -1.33 5.77
C GLN A 134 32.54 -1.70 5.34
N PRO A 135 33.33 -0.78 4.77
CA PRO A 135 34.75 -0.99 4.54
C PRO A 135 35.48 -1.29 5.85
N VAL A 136 36.46 -2.18 5.76
CA VAL A 136 37.26 -2.62 6.91
C VAL A 136 38.74 -2.46 6.59
N SER A 137 39.48 -1.87 7.53
CA SER A 137 40.93 -1.69 7.43
C SER A 137 41.66 -3.04 7.47
N LYS A 138 42.96 -3.03 7.16
CA LYS A 138 43.80 -4.24 7.21
C LYS A 138 43.85 -4.89 8.60
N ASP A 139 43.64 -4.09 9.65
CA ASP A 139 43.65 -4.54 11.04
C ASP A 139 42.27 -5.01 11.51
N GLY A 140 41.26 -5.03 10.62
CA GLY A 140 39.90 -5.48 10.95
C GLY A 140 39.00 -4.40 11.55
N ALA A 141 39.45 -3.14 11.61
CA ALA A 141 38.64 -2.04 12.14
C ALA A 141 37.75 -1.41 11.05
N PRO A 142 36.46 -1.12 11.32
CA PRO A 142 35.58 -0.47 10.37
C PRO A 142 36.06 0.95 10.04
N GLU A 143 36.03 1.33 8.77
CA GLU A 143 36.33 2.70 8.34
C GLU A 143 35.15 3.65 8.63
N SER A 144 35.42 4.95 8.70
CA SER A 144 34.37 5.96 9.00
C SER A 144 33.33 6.12 7.90
N PHE A 145 33.70 5.81 6.66
CA PHE A 145 32.80 5.86 5.52
C PHE A 145 32.11 4.51 5.32
N PHE A 146 30.81 4.52 5.02
CA PHE A 146 30.02 3.36 4.66
C PHE A 146 29.12 3.67 3.45
N ARG A 147 28.67 2.64 2.73
CA ARG A 147 27.75 2.76 1.60
C ARG A 147 26.46 2.02 1.91
N VAL A 148 25.31 2.70 1.85
CA VAL A 148 24.00 2.04 1.88
C VAL A 148 23.77 1.38 0.53
N LEU A 149 23.62 0.06 0.52
CA LEU A 149 23.36 -0.72 -0.69
C LEU A 149 21.86 -0.82 -0.96
N TRP A 150 21.07 -0.93 0.10
CA TRP A 150 19.62 -1.07 0.05
C TRP A 150 19.00 -0.57 1.35
N GLY A 151 17.76 -0.12 1.31
CA GLY A 151 16.99 0.16 2.50
C GLY A 151 15.49 0.21 2.23
N SER A 152 14.71 -0.16 3.24
CA SER A 152 13.27 0.05 3.28
C SER A 152 12.89 0.74 4.59
N LYS A 153 12.05 1.78 4.48
CA LYS A 153 11.44 2.48 5.62
C LYS A 153 9.98 2.09 5.82
N ASP A 154 9.42 1.38 4.84
CA ASP A 154 7.99 1.14 4.69
C ASP A 154 7.58 -0.09 5.51
N PRO A 155 6.48 -0.02 6.28
CA PRO A 155 5.96 -1.18 6.98
C PRO A 155 5.52 -2.25 5.97
N THR A 156 5.82 -3.51 6.27
CA THR A 156 5.47 -4.65 5.42
C THR A 156 4.09 -5.22 5.74
N ASN A 157 3.31 -4.55 6.62
CA ASN A 157 1.97 -4.98 7.06
C ASN A 157 1.92 -6.44 7.54
N LYS A 158 2.94 -6.86 8.30
CA LYS A 158 3.11 -8.23 8.82
C LYS A 158 3.34 -9.30 7.75
N MET A 159 3.60 -8.90 6.51
CA MET A 159 4.01 -9.79 5.44
C MET A 159 5.54 -9.86 5.38
N TRP A 160 6.06 -11.04 5.03
CA TRP A 160 7.47 -11.20 4.69
C TRP A 160 7.69 -10.80 3.23
N MET A 161 8.68 -9.94 3.01
CA MET A 161 9.07 -9.44 1.70
C MET A 161 10.46 -10.01 1.35
N ASN A 162 10.72 -10.26 0.06
CA ASN A 162 12.01 -10.80 -0.39
C ASN A 162 12.78 -9.74 -1.16
N ALA A 163 14.04 -9.50 -0.80
CA ALA A 163 14.91 -8.53 -1.45
C ALA A 163 16.20 -9.18 -1.94
N GLU A 164 16.69 -8.67 -3.08
CA GLU A 164 18.02 -8.98 -3.60
C GLU A 164 18.82 -7.69 -3.78
N VAL A 165 20.12 -7.76 -3.50
CA VAL A 165 21.03 -6.60 -3.58
C VAL A 165 22.33 -7.02 -4.26
N LEU A 166 22.51 -6.58 -5.50
CA LEU A 166 23.79 -6.71 -6.21
C LEU A 166 24.72 -5.57 -5.78
N TYR A 167 25.96 -5.91 -5.44
CA TYR A 167 26.98 -4.92 -5.16
C TYR A 167 28.36 -5.36 -5.63
N THR A 168 29.21 -4.36 -5.89
CA THR A 168 30.61 -4.52 -6.25
C THR A 168 31.48 -3.71 -5.29
N TYR A 169 32.59 -4.32 -4.84
CA TYR A 169 33.57 -3.65 -4.01
C TYR A 169 34.94 -4.30 -4.12
N ASN A 170 35.99 -3.50 -4.27
CA ASN A 170 37.34 -3.98 -4.59
C ASN A 170 38.26 -4.20 -3.36
N LYS A 171 37.80 -3.86 -2.15
CA LYS A 171 38.54 -3.99 -0.88
C LYS A 171 37.84 -4.91 0.12
N ASN A 172 38.51 -5.14 1.25
CA ASN A 172 37.89 -5.85 2.37
C ASN A 172 36.74 -5.04 2.96
N HIS A 173 35.65 -5.72 3.26
CA HIS A 173 34.43 -5.10 3.77
C HIS A 173 33.61 -6.11 4.58
N GLN A 174 32.59 -5.62 5.26
CA GLN A 174 31.51 -6.41 5.85
C GLN A 174 30.18 -5.93 5.27
N ILE A 175 29.21 -6.85 5.25
CA ILE A 175 27.80 -6.52 5.07
C ILE A 175 27.17 -6.41 6.44
N VAL A 176 26.39 -5.36 6.64
CA VAL A 176 25.72 -5.08 7.90
C VAL A 176 24.23 -4.89 7.65
N PHE A 177 23.40 -5.70 8.29
CA PHE A 177 21.98 -5.41 8.45
C PHE A 177 21.83 -4.44 9.62
N GLU A 178 21.35 -3.25 9.31
CA GLU A 178 21.07 -2.21 10.29
C GLU A 178 19.56 -2.07 10.46
N GLY A 179 19.06 -2.53 11.62
CA GLY A 179 17.70 -2.28 12.07
C GLY A 179 17.61 -0.88 12.66
N VAL A 180 16.78 -0.03 12.06
CA VAL A 180 16.63 1.38 12.43
C VAL A 180 15.39 1.53 13.31
N ALA A 181 15.60 1.94 14.56
CA ALA A 181 14.50 2.37 15.44
C ALA A 181 14.20 3.85 15.21
N LYS A 182 13.00 4.28 15.60
CA LYS A 182 12.72 5.70 15.78
C LYS A 182 13.68 6.32 16.81
N ASP A 183 13.92 7.62 16.67
CA ASP A 183 14.76 8.36 17.61
C ASP A 183 14.12 8.37 19.01
N LEU A 184 14.94 8.37 20.08
CA LEU A 184 14.44 8.40 21.47
C LEU A 184 13.42 9.52 21.80
N PRO A 185 13.54 10.75 21.27
CA PRO A 185 12.55 11.80 21.49
C PRO A 185 11.20 11.56 20.80
N ASP A 186 11.10 10.62 19.87
CA ASP A 186 9.86 10.32 19.16
C ASP A 186 8.83 9.72 20.14
N PRO A 187 7.61 10.28 20.25
CA PRO A 187 6.61 9.81 21.20
C PRO A 187 6.16 8.37 20.93
N TYR A 188 6.35 7.87 19.70
CA TYR A 188 5.99 6.52 19.31
C TYR A 188 7.04 5.47 19.66
N ARG A 189 8.24 5.90 20.05
CA ARG A 189 9.35 5.05 20.48
C ARG A 189 8.98 4.00 21.53
N LYS A 190 8.00 4.33 22.38
CA LYS A 190 7.50 3.51 23.51
C LYS A 190 6.49 2.44 23.14
N TYR A 191 5.94 2.47 21.95
CA TYR A 191 5.02 1.43 21.49
C TYR A 191 5.81 0.34 20.79
N ARG A 192 5.24 -0.87 20.71
CA ARG A 192 5.91 -2.02 20.09
C ARG A 192 6.19 -1.80 18.61
N GLY A 193 7.27 -2.39 18.15
CA GLY A 193 7.63 -2.50 16.74
C GLY A 193 8.84 -3.39 16.56
N TYR A 194 9.02 -3.93 15.36
CA TYR A 194 10.12 -4.83 15.06
C TYR A 194 10.65 -4.65 13.65
N VAL A 195 11.90 -5.07 13.49
CA VAL A 195 12.50 -5.38 12.20
C VAL A 195 13.00 -6.82 12.27
N ALA A 196 12.64 -7.63 11.30
CA ALA A 196 13.05 -9.03 11.20
C ALA A 196 13.67 -9.33 9.84
N ILE A 197 14.62 -10.26 9.83
CA ILE A 197 15.27 -10.80 8.64
C ILE A 197 15.35 -12.32 8.74
N ASP A 198 15.31 -12.96 7.59
CA ASP A 198 15.42 -14.40 7.46
C ASP A 198 15.99 -14.78 6.07
N ASN A 199 16.30 -16.06 5.84
CA ASN A 199 16.74 -16.62 4.57
C ASN A 199 17.90 -15.85 3.91
N VAL A 200 18.90 -15.49 4.71
CA VAL A 200 20.01 -14.66 4.25
C VAL A 200 21.01 -15.51 3.48
N VAL A 201 21.27 -15.13 2.22
CA VAL A 201 22.18 -15.85 1.32
C VAL A 201 23.12 -14.90 0.58
N LEU A 202 24.39 -15.30 0.46
CA LEU A 202 25.42 -14.60 -0.32
C LEU A 202 25.81 -15.43 -1.54
N LYS A 203 25.29 -15.06 -2.71
CA LYS A 203 25.54 -15.74 -3.98
C LYS A 203 26.46 -14.93 -4.92
N PRO A 204 27.09 -15.55 -5.92
CA PRO A 204 27.77 -14.83 -7.00
C PRO A 204 26.86 -13.76 -7.64
N GLY A 205 27.41 -12.60 -8.01
CA GLY A 205 26.60 -11.52 -8.59
C GLY A 205 25.89 -11.89 -9.90
N SER A 206 26.41 -12.87 -10.65
CA SER A 206 25.74 -13.44 -11.85
C SER A 206 24.39 -14.10 -11.57
N GLU A 207 24.07 -14.40 -10.31
CA GLU A 207 22.81 -15.01 -9.90
C GLU A 207 21.78 -13.99 -9.38
N CYS A 208 22.12 -12.69 -9.38
CA CYS A 208 21.21 -11.59 -9.02
C CYS A 208 20.31 -11.24 -10.20
N LYS A 209 19.14 -11.83 -10.28
CA LYS A 209 18.30 -11.74 -11.50
C LYS A 209 17.74 -10.33 -11.66
N GLY A 210 18.01 -9.70 -12.79
CA GLY A 210 17.52 -8.35 -13.10
C GLY A 210 18.32 -7.20 -12.54
N HIS A 211 19.27 -7.45 -11.63
CA HIS A 211 20.13 -6.41 -11.09
C HIS A 211 21.38 -6.24 -11.97
N CYS A 212 21.84 -5.01 -12.17
CA CYS A 212 23.10 -4.79 -12.88
C CYS A 212 23.79 -3.47 -12.51
N THR A 213 25.06 -3.56 -12.17
CA THR A 213 25.94 -2.40 -11.91
C THR A 213 26.89 -2.11 -13.08
N PHE A 214 26.79 -2.86 -14.19
CA PHE A 214 27.62 -2.74 -15.41
C PHE A 214 29.17 -2.78 -15.27
N GLU A 215 29.65 -3.05 -14.06
CA GLU A 215 31.07 -3.17 -13.71
C GLU A 215 31.77 -4.30 -14.46
N GLY A 216 31.15 -5.48 -14.48
CA GLY A 216 31.71 -6.71 -15.05
C GLY A 216 31.11 -7.12 -16.39
N GLY A 217 30.14 -6.37 -16.91
CA GLY A 217 29.38 -6.71 -18.11
C GLY A 217 27.89 -6.40 -17.97
N PHE A 218 27.04 -7.01 -18.78
CA PHE A 218 25.60 -6.77 -18.79
C PHE A 218 24.81 -7.59 -17.74
N CYS A 219 25.45 -8.29 -16.80
CA CYS A 219 24.79 -8.99 -15.68
C CYS A 219 23.63 -9.94 -16.06
N GLY A 220 23.67 -10.53 -17.26
CA GLY A 220 22.60 -11.40 -17.77
C GLY A 220 21.54 -10.69 -18.62
N TRP A 221 21.63 -9.36 -18.73
CA TRP A 221 20.93 -8.59 -19.76
C TRP A 221 21.56 -8.84 -21.13
N ASN A 222 20.74 -8.93 -22.17
CA ASN A 222 21.19 -9.28 -23.53
C ASN A 222 20.72 -8.24 -24.53
N ASN A 223 21.62 -7.82 -25.42
CA ASN A 223 21.24 -7.07 -26.60
C ASN A 223 20.35 -7.95 -27.49
N GLU A 224 19.26 -7.40 -27.99
CA GLU A 224 18.40 -8.12 -28.92
C GLU A 224 18.98 -8.10 -30.34
N GLU A 225 18.71 -9.14 -31.13
CA GLU A 225 19.25 -9.24 -32.50
C GLU A 225 18.37 -8.54 -33.55
N ASN A 226 17.13 -8.18 -33.19
CA ASN A 226 16.12 -7.65 -34.11
C ASN A 226 15.91 -6.12 -33.96
N ASP A 227 16.95 -5.39 -33.55
CA ASP A 227 16.99 -3.92 -33.49
C ASP A 227 18.00 -3.34 -34.50
N ASP A 228 18.23 -2.02 -34.46
CA ASP A 228 19.11 -1.35 -35.44
C ASP A 228 20.59 -1.36 -35.00
N PHE A 229 20.86 -1.49 -33.70
CA PHE A 229 22.18 -1.53 -33.08
C PHE A 229 22.16 -1.88 -31.59
N GLU A 230 23.34 -2.15 -31.02
CA GLU A 230 23.48 -2.64 -29.66
C GLU A 230 23.88 -1.58 -28.62
N TRP A 231 23.44 -1.80 -27.37
CA TRP A 231 23.99 -1.12 -26.20
C TRP A 231 25.46 -1.52 -25.99
N SER A 232 26.27 -0.53 -25.59
CA SER A 232 27.70 -0.68 -25.35
C SER A 232 28.06 -0.36 -23.90
N LEU A 233 29.21 -0.87 -23.42
CA LEU A 233 29.71 -0.57 -22.08
C LEU A 233 30.67 0.62 -22.10
N GLY A 234 30.39 1.60 -21.24
CA GLY A 234 31.20 2.79 -21.03
C GLY A 234 32.00 2.73 -19.73
N ARG A 235 33.10 3.49 -19.69
CA ARG A 235 33.96 3.74 -18.50
C ARG A 235 34.24 5.24 -18.32
N GLY A 236 33.41 6.07 -18.96
CA GLY A 236 33.55 7.53 -19.03
C GLY A 236 33.63 8.02 -20.48
N SER A 237 32.78 8.98 -20.81
CA SER A 237 32.77 9.68 -22.08
C SER A 237 33.99 10.61 -22.20
N ARG A 238 34.63 10.60 -23.37
CA ARG A 238 35.66 11.61 -23.73
C ARG A 238 35.05 12.88 -24.33
N ASN A 239 33.76 12.86 -24.65
CA ASN A 239 33.06 14.01 -25.20
C ASN A 239 32.46 14.83 -24.04
N PRO A 240 32.92 16.06 -23.77
CA PRO A 240 32.34 16.86 -22.70
C PRO A 240 30.92 17.37 -23.03
N SER A 241 30.48 17.22 -24.29
CA SER A 241 29.16 17.68 -24.74
C SER A 241 28.10 16.57 -24.76
N THR A 242 28.49 15.30 -24.58
CA THR A 242 27.57 14.14 -24.59
C THR A 242 28.06 13.02 -23.68
N GLY A 243 27.12 12.30 -23.07
CA GLY A 243 27.40 11.14 -22.23
C GLY A 243 28.08 11.48 -20.89
N PRO A 244 28.08 10.54 -19.94
CA PRO A 244 28.58 10.79 -18.60
C PRO A 244 30.10 10.64 -18.52
N ALA A 245 30.78 11.52 -17.77
CA ALA A 245 32.24 11.46 -17.58
C ALA A 245 32.68 10.28 -16.69
N THR A 246 31.79 9.82 -15.80
CA THR A 246 31.99 8.69 -14.89
C THR A 246 30.67 7.91 -14.76
N ASP A 247 30.75 6.65 -14.32
CA ASP A 247 29.57 5.89 -13.86
C ASP A 247 28.86 6.60 -12.69
N ARG A 248 27.67 6.11 -12.33
CA ARG A 248 26.85 6.72 -11.28
C ARG A 248 27.49 6.59 -9.90
N SER A 249 28.10 5.46 -9.58
CA SER A 249 28.73 5.24 -8.28
C SER A 249 29.95 6.17 -8.08
N SER A 250 30.83 6.28 -9.07
CA SER A 250 31.99 7.20 -9.02
C SER A 250 31.59 8.66 -9.02
N PHE A 251 30.48 9.03 -9.67
CA PHE A 251 29.96 10.40 -9.65
C PHE A 251 29.61 10.87 -8.23
N ILE A 252 29.07 9.98 -7.39
CA ILE A 252 28.65 10.30 -6.02
C ILE A 252 29.82 10.20 -5.03
N TYR A 253 30.61 9.13 -5.09
CA TYR A 253 31.58 8.81 -4.03
C TYR A 253 33.02 9.24 -4.35
N GLY A 254 33.28 9.70 -5.58
CA GLY A 254 34.62 10.00 -6.07
C GLY A 254 35.36 8.73 -6.49
N GLY A 255 35.72 8.65 -7.77
CA GLY A 255 36.39 7.49 -8.36
C GLY A 255 36.61 7.65 -9.86
N LEU A 256 37.34 6.70 -10.45
CA LEU A 256 37.51 6.55 -11.91
C LEU A 256 37.26 5.09 -12.35
N GLU A 257 36.85 4.24 -11.42
CA GLU A 257 36.62 2.82 -11.66
C GLU A 257 35.12 2.58 -11.57
N GLY A 258 34.52 2.19 -12.68
CA GLY A 258 33.10 1.92 -12.73
C GLY A 258 32.59 1.68 -14.15
N GLY A 259 31.44 1.04 -14.31
CA GLY A 259 30.85 0.77 -15.62
C GLY A 259 29.41 1.26 -15.75
N TYR A 260 29.00 1.59 -16.96
CA TYR A 260 27.60 1.86 -17.30
C TYR A 260 27.30 1.34 -18.70
N ALA A 261 26.03 1.12 -19.04
CA ALA A 261 25.61 0.85 -20.41
C ALA A 261 25.17 2.14 -21.10
N TYR A 262 25.46 2.31 -22.39
CA TYR A 262 25.04 3.47 -23.16
C TYR A 262 24.76 3.13 -24.63
N ILE A 263 23.97 3.99 -25.26
CA ILE A 263 23.85 4.05 -26.72
C ILE A 263 24.70 5.21 -27.25
N ASP A 264 25.44 4.94 -28.32
CA ASP A 264 26.19 5.97 -29.05
C ASP A 264 25.36 6.44 -30.24
N SER A 265 25.07 7.74 -30.29
CA SER A 265 24.32 8.36 -31.39
C SER A 265 25.19 8.69 -32.63
N SER A 266 26.49 8.39 -32.59
CA SER A 266 27.44 8.67 -33.65
C SER A 266 27.23 7.85 -34.92
N TYR A 267 27.81 8.33 -36.04
CA TYR A 267 27.73 7.64 -37.33
C TYR A 267 28.20 6.19 -37.20
N PRO A 268 27.46 5.18 -37.74
CA PRO A 268 26.47 5.28 -38.81
C PRO A 268 25.00 5.43 -38.36
N ARG A 269 24.73 5.68 -37.07
CA ARG A 269 23.37 5.79 -36.54
C ARG A 269 22.58 6.93 -37.18
N ARG A 270 21.27 6.70 -37.34
CA ARG A 270 20.31 7.63 -37.93
C ARG A 270 19.21 7.98 -36.94
N PRO A 271 18.55 9.14 -37.12
CA PRO A 271 17.39 9.48 -36.31
C PRO A 271 16.31 8.41 -36.37
N GLY A 272 15.92 7.92 -35.19
CA GLY A 272 14.91 6.88 -35.06
C GLY A 272 15.45 5.46 -34.89
N ASP A 273 16.74 5.21 -35.11
CA ASP A 273 17.37 3.91 -34.85
C ASP A 273 17.18 3.52 -33.37
N ILE A 274 16.92 2.24 -33.11
CA ILE A 274 16.69 1.72 -31.76
C ILE A 274 17.72 0.65 -31.35
N ALA A 275 17.97 0.59 -30.03
CA ALA A 275 18.73 -0.46 -29.36
C ALA A 275 17.94 -0.98 -28.16
N LYS A 276 17.84 -2.30 -28.01
CA LYS A 276 17.08 -2.97 -26.96
C LYS A 276 17.99 -3.85 -26.11
N LEU A 277 17.92 -3.63 -24.80
CA LEU A 277 18.58 -4.44 -23.79
C LEU A 277 17.51 -5.19 -22.97
N SER A 278 17.47 -6.50 -23.11
CA SER A 278 16.45 -7.36 -22.50
C SER A 278 16.97 -8.09 -21.26
N SER A 279 16.15 -8.20 -20.22
CA SER A 279 16.45 -8.99 -19.04
C SER A 279 16.37 -10.50 -19.32
N SER A 280 16.86 -11.30 -18.37
CA SER A 280 16.40 -12.69 -18.24
C SER A 280 14.88 -12.74 -18.00
N GLU A 281 14.26 -13.88 -18.31
CA GLU A 281 12.84 -14.09 -18.04
C GLU A 281 12.55 -14.14 -16.53
N PHE A 282 11.49 -13.44 -16.13
CA PHE A 282 10.91 -13.48 -14.79
C PHE A 282 9.63 -14.31 -14.79
N PRO A 283 9.32 -15.02 -13.69
CA PRO A 283 8.00 -15.60 -13.50
C PRO A 283 6.95 -14.50 -13.39
N ALA A 284 5.68 -14.87 -13.55
CA ALA A 284 4.54 -14.01 -13.23
C ALA A 284 4.70 -13.37 -11.84
N THR A 285 4.30 -12.10 -11.72
CA THR A 285 4.34 -11.41 -10.43
C THR A 285 3.30 -12.00 -9.48
N ILE A 286 3.65 -12.07 -8.19
CA ILE A 286 2.71 -12.49 -7.14
C ILE A 286 1.55 -11.47 -7.13
N PRO A 287 0.28 -11.91 -7.04
CA PRO A 287 -0.84 -11.01 -6.78
C PRO A 287 -0.52 -10.09 -5.59
N ASP A 288 -0.99 -8.84 -5.62
CA ASP A 288 -0.76 -7.81 -4.60
C ASP A 288 0.64 -7.20 -4.51
N ILE A 289 1.67 -7.87 -5.05
CA ILE A 289 3.06 -7.44 -4.87
C ILE A 289 3.71 -7.25 -6.24
N PRO A 290 3.60 -6.06 -6.85
CA PRO A 290 4.37 -5.75 -8.06
C PRO A 290 5.87 -5.62 -7.71
N GLN A 291 6.70 -5.43 -8.73
CA GLN A 291 8.11 -5.12 -8.55
C GLN A 291 8.37 -3.66 -8.89
N CYS A 292 9.06 -2.93 -8.03
CA CYS A 292 9.59 -1.62 -8.34
C CYS A 292 10.93 -1.77 -9.05
N LEU A 293 10.97 -1.37 -10.33
CA LEU A 293 12.22 -1.26 -11.09
C LEU A 293 12.83 0.12 -10.83
N ARG A 294 14.08 0.13 -10.37
CA ARG A 294 14.88 1.34 -10.18
C ARG A 294 16.16 1.26 -11.00
N PHE A 295 16.50 2.35 -11.68
CA PHE A 295 17.76 2.45 -12.41
C PHE A 295 18.20 3.91 -12.47
N TRP A 296 19.48 4.13 -12.72
CA TRP A 296 20.02 5.46 -12.94
C TRP A 296 20.15 5.70 -14.44
N THR A 297 19.90 6.92 -14.88
CA THR A 297 20.08 7.30 -16.28
C THR A 297 20.72 8.68 -16.41
N HIS A 298 21.42 8.87 -17.53
CA HIS A 298 22.04 10.12 -17.93
C HIS A 298 21.68 10.39 -19.39
N MET A 299 21.02 11.51 -19.64
CA MET A 299 20.49 11.91 -20.95
C MET A 299 20.93 13.34 -21.25
N PHE A 300 22.14 13.51 -21.82
CA PHE A 300 22.75 14.81 -22.02
C PHE A 300 23.25 15.02 -23.45
N GLY A 301 22.92 16.17 -24.02
CA GLY A 301 23.37 16.60 -25.33
C GLY A 301 22.26 17.25 -26.16
N ASN A 302 22.63 17.87 -27.27
CA ASN A 302 21.65 18.46 -28.19
C ASN A 302 21.02 17.35 -29.04
N GLY A 303 19.70 17.21 -29.02
CA GLY A 303 19.03 16.23 -29.90
C GLY A 303 19.05 14.80 -29.38
N VAL A 304 19.24 14.61 -28.07
CA VAL A 304 18.99 13.35 -27.35
C VAL A 304 17.62 12.78 -27.76
N GLY A 305 17.57 11.46 -27.96
CA GLY A 305 16.35 10.76 -28.34
C GLY A 305 15.49 10.39 -27.14
N SER A 306 15.09 9.12 -27.05
CA SER A 306 14.21 8.64 -25.99
C SER A 306 14.71 7.35 -25.35
N LEU A 307 14.43 7.20 -24.07
CA LEU A 307 14.63 5.98 -23.30
C LEU A 307 13.27 5.47 -22.84
N SER A 308 12.98 4.19 -23.08
CA SER A 308 11.72 3.56 -22.66
C SER A 308 11.98 2.25 -21.91
N VAL A 309 11.09 1.91 -20.99
CA VAL A 309 10.99 0.58 -20.37
C VAL A 309 9.72 -0.09 -20.89
N LEU A 310 9.89 -1.28 -21.43
CA LEU A 310 8.82 -2.12 -21.96
C LEU A 310 8.72 -3.41 -21.14
N ILE A 311 7.51 -3.90 -20.94
CA ILE A 311 7.25 -5.25 -20.44
C ILE A 311 6.87 -6.13 -21.62
N SER A 312 7.65 -7.17 -21.86
CA SER A 312 7.42 -8.16 -22.92
C SER A 312 6.78 -9.41 -22.30
N ASP A 313 5.46 -9.54 -22.42
CA ASP A 313 4.71 -10.72 -21.97
C ASP A 313 4.99 -11.90 -22.91
N GLN A 314 5.52 -12.99 -22.36
CA GLN A 314 5.94 -14.14 -23.18
C GLN A 314 4.76 -14.97 -23.71
N SER A 315 3.54 -14.78 -23.17
CA SER A 315 2.33 -15.45 -23.64
C SER A 315 1.61 -14.67 -24.75
N GLU A 316 1.56 -13.34 -24.64
CA GLU A 316 0.87 -12.47 -25.61
C GLU A 316 1.78 -12.03 -26.77
N GLN A 317 3.11 -12.19 -26.61
CA GLN A 317 4.13 -11.69 -27.54
C GLN A 317 4.00 -10.20 -27.85
N GLN A 318 3.44 -9.44 -26.90
CA GLN A 318 3.24 -8.00 -27.00
C GLN A 318 4.16 -7.28 -26.01
N GLU A 319 4.75 -6.19 -26.48
CA GLU A 319 5.49 -5.24 -25.65
C GLU A 319 4.57 -4.10 -25.20
N ARG A 320 4.52 -3.86 -23.90
CA ARG A 320 3.79 -2.74 -23.29
C ARG A 320 4.76 -1.74 -22.70
N GLU A 321 4.74 -0.50 -23.18
CA GLU A 321 5.52 0.60 -22.59
C GLU A 321 4.92 1.01 -21.24
N VAL A 322 5.76 1.02 -20.21
CA VAL A 322 5.39 1.41 -18.84
C VAL A 322 6.07 2.68 -18.35
N TRP A 323 7.18 3.05 -18.99
CA TRP A 323 7.95 4.25 -18.68
C TRP A 323 8.64 4.75 -19.95
N ALA A 324 8.65 6.05 -20.21
CA ALA A 324 9.38 6.64 -21.31
C ALA A 324 9.76 8.10 -21.05
N LEU A 325 11.01 8.44 -21.29
CA LEU A 325 11.52 9.80 -21.20
C LEU A 325 12.20 10.20 -22.50
N SER A 326 11.96 11.44 -22.95
CA SER A 326 12.47 11.94 -24.23
C SER A 326 13.13 13.29 -24.07
N GLY A 327 14.22 13.51 -24.81
CA GLY A 327 14.96 14.76 -24.82
C GLY A 327 16.09 14.80 -23.80
N GLU A 328 16.64 16.00 -23.60
CA GLU A 328 17.75 16.25 -22.69
C GLU A 328 17.24 16.46 -21.25
N ALA A 329 18.00 15.95 -20.27
CA ALA A 329 17.66 15.95 -18.85
C ALA A 329 18.81 16.45 -17.96
N GLY A 330 19.73 17.26 -18.51
CA GLY A 330 20.88 17.79 -17.81
C GLY A 330 22.11 16.87 -17.79
N ASN A 331 23.27 17.45 -17.46
CA ASN A 331 24.52 16.70 -17.32
C ASN A 331 24.68 16.14 -15.88
N ALA A 332 23.75 15.29 -15.48
CA ALA A 332 23.77 14.61 -14.19
C ALA A 332 23.11 13.24 -14.30
N TRP A 333 23.51 12.32 -13.42
CA TRP A 333 22.79 11.07 -13.21
C TRP A 333 21.53 11.34 -12.40
N TYR A 334 20.38 10.85 -12.86
CA TYR A 334 19.13 10.88 -12.10
C TYR A 334 18.52 9.48 -12.02
N GLN A 335 17.75 9.26 -10.95
CA GLN A 335 17.11 7.99 -10.68
C GLN A 335 15.75 7.95 -11.39
N ALA A 336 15.48 6.82 -12.04
CA ALA A 336 14.21 6.48 -12.65
C ALA A 336 13.58 5.31 -11.89
N GLU A 337 12.26 5.38 -11.71
CA GLU A 337 11.48 4.35 -11.01
C GLU A 337 10.19 4.06 -11.79
N VAL A 338 9.78 2.79 -11.81
CA VAL A 338 8.49 2.36 -12.38
C VAL A 338 8.04 1.03 -11.78
N SER A 339 6.74 0.93 -11.50
CA SER A 339 6.12 -0.35 -11.12
C SER A 339 6.00 -1.29 -12.31
N VAL A 340 6.47 -2.52 -12.14
CA VAL A 340 6.47 -3.61 -13.12
C VAL A 340 5.61 -4.75 -12.59
N SER A 341 4.63 -5.17 -13.39
CA SER A 341 3.77 -6.30 -13.08
C SER A 341 3.30 -7.01 -14.35
N SER A 342 3.14 -8.33 -14.23
CA SER A 342 2.68 -9.19 -15.30
C SER A 342 2.02 -10.45 -14.74
N PRO A 343 0.82 -10.83 -15.24
CA PRO A 343 0.16 -12.07 -14.85
C PRO A 343 0.85 -13.32 -15.44
N ASN A 344 1.71 -13.14 -16.44
CA ASN A 344 2.47 -14.21 -17.09
C ASN A 344 3.98 -13.98 -16.93
N ASN A 345 4.77 -14.98 -17.32
CA ASN A 345 6.22 -14.81 -17.45
C ASN A 345 6.54 -13.66 -18.40
N TYR A 346 7.52 -12.84 -18.02
CA TYR A 346 7.82 -11.60 -18.73
C TYR A 346 9.31 -11.29 -18.75
N LYS A 347 9.69 -10.41 -19.68
CA LYS A 347 11.00 -9.75 -19.69
C LYS A 347 10.83 -8.26 -19.55
N ILE A 348 11.81 -7.62 -18.94
CA ILE A 348 11.96 -6.16 -18.93
C ILE A 348 12.88 -5.81 -20.09
N VAL A 349 12.45 -4.88 -20.95
CA VAL A 349 13.25 -4.42 -22.09
C VAL A 349 13.50 -2.93 -21.93
N ILE A 350 14.76 -2.53 -21.90
CA ILE A 350 15.19 -1.14 -21.90
C ILE A 350 15.54 -0.76 -23.33
N MET A 351 14.75 0.15 -23.91
CA MET A 351 14.88 0.58 -25.30
C MET A 351 15.42 2.01 -25.36
N GLY A 352 16.59 2.17 -25.98
CA GLY A 352 17.15 3.47 -26.34
C GLY A 352 16.85 3.78 -27.80
N LYS A 353 16.45 5.01 -28.10
CA LYS A 353 16.19 5.49 -29.45
C LYS A 353 17.05 6.70 -29.76
N VAL A 354 17.71 6.69 -30.92
CA VAL A 354 18.52 7.81 -31.40
C VAL A 354 17.62 8.99 -31.75
N GLY A 355 18.00 10.17 -31.26
CA GLY A 355 17.25 11.39 -31.45
C GLY A 355 17.51 12.06 -32.80
N LYS A 356 17.50 13.39 -32.84
CA LYS A 356 17.49 14.15 -34.11
C LYS A 356 18.86 14.22 -34.79
N ASN A 357 19.94 14.03 -34.03
CA ASN A 357 21.31 14.14 -34.51
C ASN A 357 22.23 13.22 -33.66
N ASN A 358 23.53 13.32 -33.90
CA ASN A 358 24.58 12.52 -33.25
C ASN A 358 25.23 13.20 -32.03
N LEU A 359 24.54 14.14 -31.41
CA LEU A 359 25.04 14.94 -30.29
C LEU A 359 24.24 14.67 -29.01
N GLY A 360 23.69 13.47 -28.84
CA GLY A 360 22.90 13.11 -27.66
C GLY A 360 23.03 11.63 -27.33
N ASP A 361 23.75 11.32 -26.27
CA ASP A 361 23.92 9.96 -25.77
C ASP A 361 22.96 9.69 -24.62
N ILE A 362 22.57 8.42 -24.48
CA ILE A 362 21.74 7.94 -23.37
C ILE A 362 22.52 6.84 -22.67
N ALA A 363 22.69 6.98 -21.35
CA ALA A 363 23.32 5.97 -20.51
C ALA A 363 22.37 5.51 -19.39
N ILE A 364 22.58 4.28 -18.94
CA ILE A 364 21.90 3.65 -17.81
C ILE A 364 22.92 2.97 -16.89
N ASP A 365 22.62 2.94 -15.59
CA ASP A 365 23.47 2.34 -14.57
C ASP A 365 22.66 1.85 -13.36
N ASP A 366 23.26 1.02 -12.50
CA ASP A 366 22.73 0.57 -11.20
C ASP A 366 21.24 0.13 -11.25
N ILE A 367 20.92 -0.86 -12.09
CA ILE A 367 19.60 -1.48 -12.19
C ILE A 367 19.32 -2.33 -10.95
N SER A 368 18.16 -2.13 -10.33
CA SER A 368 17.69 -2.90 -9.19
C SER A 368 16.17 -3.13 -9.21
N LEU A 369 15.75 -4.24 -8.62
CA LEU A 369 14.34 -4.60 -8.43
C LEU A 369 14.07 -4.74 -6.92
N THR A 370 12.99 -4.13 -6.45
CA THR A 370 12.53 -4.28 -5.06
C THR A 370 11.04 -4.62 -5.02
N PRO A 371 10.59 -5.48 -4.10
CA PRO A 371 9.18 -5.83 -4.00
C PRO A 371 8.35 -4.61 -3.60
N GLY A 372 7.12 -4.54 -4.12
CA GLY A 372 6.16 -3.47 -3.85
C GLY A 372 6.02 -2.49 -5.01
N ALA A 373 4.94 -1.71 -4.96
CA ALA A 373 4.69 -0.65 -5.93
C ALA A 373 5.58 0.55 -5.62
N CYS A 374 5.96 1.29 -6.66
CA CYS A 374 6.58 2.59 -6.53
C CYS A 374 6.01 3.59 -7.55
N PRO A 375 5.92 4.87 -7.17
CA PRO A 375 5.52 5.92 -8.09
C PRO A 375 6.49 6.04 -9.26
N THR A 376 5.97 6.34 -10.44
CA THR A 376 6.80 6.62 -11.61
C THR A 376 7.67 7.86 -11.36
N ALA A 377 9.00 7.70 -11.51
CA ALA A 377 9.97 8.79 -11.45
C ALA A 377 10.83 8.84 -12.73
N PRO A 378 11.08 10.03 -13.31
CA PRO A 378 10.38 11.29 -13.02
C PRO A 378 8.90 11.20 -13.43
N GLN A 379 8.04 11.99 -12.79
CA GLN A 379 6.59 11.93 -12.99
C GLN A 379 6.14 12.12 -14.46
N ILE A 380 6.93 12.87 -15.25
CA ILE A 380 6.68 13.08 -16.69
C ILE A 380 6.93 11.84 -17.56
N ALA A 381 7.57 10.80 -17.02
CA ALA A 381 7.94 9.61 -17.78
C ALA A 381 6.77 8.63 -18.00
N ALA A 382 5.66 8.83 -17.30
CA ALA A 382 4.41 8.11 -17.55
C ALA A 382 3.21 9.06 -17.45
N PRO A 383 3.05 10.02 -18.38
CA PRO A 383 2.08 11.10 -18.28
C PRO A 383 0.63 10.64 -18.49
N GLY A 384 0.33 9.34 -18.40
CA GLY A 384 -1.01 8.77 -18.42
C GLY A 384 -1.17 7.56 -17.49
N SER A 385 -0.20 7.28 -16.60
CA SER A 385 -0.32 6.20 -15.60
C SER A 385 -1.40 6.50 -14.56
N GLY A 386 -1.54 7.78 -14.20
CA GLY A 386 -2.36 8.22 -13.06
C GLY A 386 -1.55 8.38 -11.78
N ASP A 387 -0.27 7.96 -11.80
CA ASP A 387 0.64 8.06 -10.66
C ASP A 387 0.85 9.51 -10.23
N CYS A 388 0.98 9.72 -8.91
CA CYS A 388 1.21 11.02 -8.35
C CYS A 388 1.89 10.96 -6.98
N THR A 389 3.09 11.56 -6.89
CA THR A 389 3.83 11.78 -5.63
C THR A 389 3.57 13.17 -5.05
N PHE A 390 2.80 14.01 -5.74
CA PHE A 390 2.56 15.42 -5.41
C PHE A 390 3.82 16.31 -5.30
N GLU A 391 5.02 15.82 -5.57
CA GLU A 391 6.26 16.59 -5.39
C GLU A 391 6.38 17.80 -6.33
N VAL A 392 5.83 17.69 -7.53
CA VAL A 392 5.88 18.76 -8.55
C VAL A 392 4.55 19.51 -8.64
N ASP A 393 3.46 18.77 -8.82
CA ASP A 393 2.09 19.26 -8.99
C ASP A 393 1.08 18.15 -8.63
N GLU A 394 -0.21 18.36 -8.90
CA GLU A 394 -1.28 17.38 -8.66
C GLU A 394 -1.40 16.30 -9.76
N CYS A 395 -0.45 16.20 -10.70
CA CYS A 395 -0.37 15.12 -11.70
C CYS A 395 -1.62 14.95 -12.59
N GLY A 396 -2.41 16.02 -12.76
CA GLY A 396 -3.69 16.02 -13.47
C GLY A 396 -4.89 15.55 -12.63
N TRP A 397 -4.69 15.29 -11.34
CA TRP A 397 -5.79 15.21 -10.38
C TRP A 397 -6.30 16.61 -10.04
N SER A 398 -7.59 16.71 -9.69
CA SER A 398 -8.20 18.00 -9.40
C SER A 398 -9.37 17.89 -8.42
N ASN A 399 -9.51 18.93 -7.60
CA ASN A 399 -10.72 19.16 -6.82
C ASN A 399 -11.89 19.46 -7.75
N VAL A 400 -13.10 19.12 -7.31
CA VAL A 400 -14.32 19.40 -8.08
C VAL A 400 -14.55 20.91 -8.15
N VAL A 401 -15.10 21.37 -9.28
CA VAL A 401 -15.39 22.80 -9.44
C VAL A 401 -16.55 23.19 -8.52
N SER A 402 -16.35 24.19 -7.65
CA SER A 402 -17.32 24.59 -6.61
C SER A 402 -18.73 24.96 -7.11
N ARG A 403 -18.90 25.21 -8.42
CA ARG A 403 -20.22 25.45 -9.04
C ARG A 403 -21.11 24.22 -9.06
N GLU A 404 -20.51 23.02 -9.07
CA GLU A 404 -21.24 21.74 -9.08
C GLU A 404 -21.78 21.38 -7.69
N ARG A 405 -21.25 22.01 -6.62
CA ARG A 405 -21.67 21.80 -5.21
C ARG A 405 -21.70 20.32 -4.83
N LEU A 406 -20.75 19.54 -5.34
CA LEU A 406 -20.62 18.12 -5.01
C LEU A 406 -19.86 17.91 -3.69
N ASP A 407 -19.12 18.91 -3.25
CA ASP A 407 -18.36 18.94 -1.99
C ASP A 407 -18.50 20.28 -1.23
N ASP A 408 -18.03 20.27 0.02
CA ASP A 408 -18.09 21.40 0.96
C ASP A 408 -16.72 22.04 1.21
N ILE A 409 -15.66 21.25 1.04
CA ILE A 409 -14.25 21.58 1.29
C ILE A 409 -13.38 20.92 0.22
N ASP A 410 -12.12 21.33 0.09
CA ASP A 410 -11.19 20.80 -0.91
C ASP A 410 -10.11 19.92 -0.27
N TRP A 411 -9.43 19.13 -1.10
CA TRP A 411 -8.12 18.58 -0.75
C TRP A 411 -7.03 19.63 -1.02
N GLU A 412 -6.09 19.76 -0.09
CA GLU A 412 -5.01 20.74 -0.14
C GLU A 412 -3.66 20.04 -0.31
N ARG A 413 -2.91 20.40 -1.35
CA ARG A 413 -1.51 20.01 -1.52
C ARG A 413 -0.65 20.79 -0.53
N THR A 414 -0.15 20.11 0.49
CA THR A 414 0.52 20.74 1.63
C THR A 414 1.93 20.19 1.78
N SER A 415 2.91 21.10 1.96
CA SER A 415 4.27 20.69 2.31
C SER A 415 4.29 20.12 3.72
N GLY A 416 5.03 19.03 3.95
CA GLY A 416 5.18 18.41 5.28
C GLY A 416 5.53 19.41 6.39
N GLN A 417 6.33 20.44 6.08
CA GLN A 417 6.72 21.50 7.01
C GLN A 417 5.53 22.36 7.48
N SER A 418 4.51 22.51 6.64
CA SER A 418 3.33 23.33 6.93
C SER A 418 2.25 22.56 7.69
N VAL A 419 2.35 21.23 7.73
CA VAL A 419 1.41 20.39 8.46
C VAL A 419 1.67 20.54 9.96
N ARG A 420 0.62 20.84 10.74
CA ARG A 420 0.68 20.93 12.21
C ARG A 420 0.70 19.53 12.87
N THR A 421 1.40 18.58 12.28
CA THR A 421 1.54 17.20 12.75
C THR A 421 2.98 16.73 12.58
N THR A 422 3.31 15.55 13.11
CA THR A 422 4.61 14.89 12.87
C THR A 422 4.68 14.18 11.51
N ALA A 423 3.62 14.26 10.70
CA ALA A 423 3.58 13.59 9.41
C ALA A 423 4.57 14.27 8.45
N ARG A 424 5.54 13.48 7.99
CA ARG A 424 6.44 13.84 6.90
C ARG A 424 5.83 13.38 5.59
N ASP A 425 6.17 14.02 4.49
CA ASP A 425 5.86 13.50 3.15
C ASP A 425 6.37 12.06 3.00
N HIS A 426 5.57 11.19 2.37
CA HIS A 426 5.93 9.78 2.25
C HIS A 426 7.02 9.60 1.21
N THR A 427 6.91 10.26 0.05
CA THR A 427 7.84 10.14 -1.08
C THR A 427 9.30 10.32 -0.64
N LEU A 428 9.63 11.49 -0.09
CA LEU A 428 10.98 11.86 0.34
C LEU A 428 11.28 11.42 1.77
N GLY A 429 10.26 11.14 2.59
CA GLY A 429 10.43 10.89 4.02
C GLY A 429 10.88 12.15 4.79
N THR A 430 10.64 13.34 4.25
CA THR A 430 11.10 14.61 4.83
C THR A 430 9.96 15.62 4.96
N GLU A 431 10.19 16.67 5.75
CA GLU A 431 9.24 17.79 5.85
C GLU A 431 9.20 18.66 4.57
N LYS A 432 10.16 18.49 3.64
CA LYS A 432 10.26 19.32 2.43
C LYS A 432 9.38 18.84 1.28
N GLY A 433 8.93 17.59 1.31
CA GLY A 433 8.03 17.05 0.28
C GLY A 433 6.59 17.50 0.49
N TYR A 434 5.70 17.03 -0.38
CA TYR A 434 4.31 17.44 -0.48
C TYR A 434 3.37 16.23 -0.45
N LEU A 435 2.27 16.38 0.28
CA LEU A 435 1.21 15.38 0.38
C LEU A 435 -0.16 16.04 0.24
N MET A 436 -1.20 15.24 0.01
CA MET A 436 -2.58 15.74 -0.01
C MET A 436 -3.20 15.64 1.37
N THR A 437 -3.71 16.75 1.88
CA THR A 437 -4.34 16.87 3.20
C THR A 437 -5.78 17.31 3.08
N LEU A 438 -6.67 16.74 3.87
CA LEU A 438 -8.07 17.18 3.88
C LEU A 438 -8.17 18.57 4.51
N ALA A 439 -8.68 19.56 3.78
CA ALA A 439 -8.71 20.94 4.25
C ALA A 439 -9.53 21.09 5.53
N ARG A 440 -9.12 22.02 6.38
CA ARG A 440 -9.89 22.45 7.55
C ARG A 440 -10.39 23.87 7.37
N SER A 441 -11.71 24.03 7.41
CA SER A 441 -12.31 25.36 7.41
C SER A 441 -12.48 25.92 8.82
N THR A 442 -12.67 27.24 8.94
CA THR A 442 -12.95 27.90 10.22
C THR A 442 -14.30 27.51 10.83
N VAL A 443 -15.22 26.96 10.02
CA VAL A 443 -16.53 26.46 10.44
C VAL A 443 -16.66 25.01 9.98
N GLN A 444 -15.92 24.12 10.65
CA GLN A 444 -15.99 22.69 10.37
C GLN A 444 -17.35 22.14 10.80
N ARG A 445 -18.09 21.53 9.86
CA ARG A 445 -19.32 20.81 10.16
C ARG A 445 -19.06 19.30 10.01
N PRO A 446 -19.58 18.48 10.94
CA PRO A 446 -19.59 17.03 10.73
C PRO A 446 -20.32 16.71 9.42
N GLY A 447 -19.76 15.80 8.63
CA GLY A 447 -20.25 15.44 7.31
C GLY A 447 -19.70 16.29 6.16
N ASN A 448 -18.90 17.33 6.42
CA ASN A 448 -18.24 18.07 5.33
C ASN A 448 -17.31 17.16 4.55
N ARG A 449 -17.48 17.16 3.23
CA ARG A 449 -16.76 16.27 2.31
C ARG A 449 -15.90 17.05 1.32
N ALA A 450 -14.82 16.44 0.85
CA ALA A 450 -13.96 16.91 -0.24
C ALA A 450 -13.80 15.83 -1.30
N TRP A 451 -13.83 16.23 -2.58
CA TRP A 451 -13.71 15.32 -3.71
C TRP A 451 -12.44 15.63 -4.52
N PHE A 452 -11.63 14.61 -4.76
CA PHE A 452 -10.44 14.69 -5.60
C PHE A 452 -10.52 13.66 -6.71
N THR A 453 -10.60 14.14 -7.95
CA THR A 453 -10.84 13.29 -9.12
C THR A 453 -9.60 13.15 -9.97
N SER A 454 -9.36 11.94 -10.47
CA SER A 454 -8.35 11.69 -11.48
C SER A 454 -8.77 12.29 -12.83
N ARG A 455 -7.79 12.59 -13.68
CA ARG A 455 -8.04 12.71 -15.13
C ARG A 455 -8.51 11.37 -15.73
N ASP A 456 -8.92 11.41 -17.00
CA ASP A 456 -9.13 10.21 -17.81
C ASP A 456 -7.87 9.36 -17.84
N LEU A 457 -7.95 8.19 -17.20
CA LEU A 457 -6.89 7.20 -17.21
C LEU A 457 -6.85 6.53 -18.60
N LYS A 458 -5.66 6.34 -19.17
CA LYS A 458 -5.51 5.62 -20.44
C LYS A 458 -6.16 4.23 -20.30
N GLN A 459 -6.91 3.80 -21.31
CA GLN A 459 -7.54 2.48 -21.34
C GLN A 459 -6.49 1.38 -21.13
N ALA A 460 -6.66 0.59 -20.07
CA ALA A 460 -5.82 -0.59 -19.87
C ALA A 460 -6.34 -1.78 -20.69
N SER A 461 -5.44 -2.70 -21.03
CA SER A 461 -5.77 -3.98 -21.66
C SER A 461 -6.41 -4.98 -20.69
N GLY A 462 -6.39 -4.72 -19.38
CA GLY A 462 -6.89 -5.60 -18.34
C GLY A 462 -7.10 -4.90 -16.99
N PRO A 463 -7.42 -5.65 -15.93
CA PRO A 463 -7.62 -5.09 -14.59
C PRO A 463 -6.35 -4.42 -14.07
N ARG A 464 -6.54 -3.39 -13.24
CA ARG A 464 -5.47 -2.66 -12.59
C ARG A 464 -5.64 -2.64 -11.08
N CYS A 465 -4.55 -2.36 -10.40
CA CYS A 465 -4.49 -2.13 -8.98
C CYS A 465 -4.08 -0.70 -8.73
N LEU A 466 -4.89 -0.02 -7.91
CA LEU A 466 -4.54 1.25 -7.32
C LEU A 466 -3.83 0.95 -5.99
N SER A 467 -2.70 1.60 -5.76
CA SER A 467 -2.13 1.72 -4.41
C SER A 467 -1.79 3.15 -4.09
N PHE A 468 -1.75 3.45 -2.80
CA PHE A 468 -1.45 4.77 -2.26
C PHE A 468 -1.07 4.63 -0.79
N TRP A 469 -0.44 5.67 -0.26
CA TRP A 469 -0.14 5.77 1.16
C TRP A 469 -1.12 6.71 1.83
N PHE A 470 -1.56 6.39 3.06
CA PHE A 470 -2.50 7.24 3.80
C PHE A 470 -2.18 7.34 5.28
N ILE A 471 -2.66 8.42 5.91
CA ILE A 471 -2.66 8.63 7.36
C ILE A 471 -4.06 9.07 7.77
N MET A 472 -4.63 8.39 8.78
CA MET A 472 -5.84 8.83 9.48
C MET A 472 -5.58 8.82 10.98
N ASN A 473 -5.14 9.96 11.51
CA ASN A 473 -4.67 10.07 12.88
C ASN A 473 -5.61 10.92 13.74
N GLU A 474 -6.09 10.37 14.85
CA GLU A 474 -6.84 11.11 15.87
C GLU A 474 -6.01 11.06 17.17
N PRO A 475 -5.21 12.11 17.47
CA PRO A 475 -4.24 12.06 18.58
C PRO A 475 -4.86 11.82 19.96
N PHE A 476 -6.15 12.16 20.11
CA PHE A 476 -6.90 11.97 21.33
C PHE A 476 -8.30 11.43 21.01
N ILE A 477 -8.61 10.27 21.57
CA ILE A 477 -9.92 9.62 21.47
C ILE A 477 -10.54 9.63 22.87
N ASP A 478 -11.70 10.29 23.00
CA ASP A 478 -12.43 10.36 24.27
C ASP A 478 -13.38 9.17 24.47
N ASN A 479 -14.10 9.15 25.59
CA ASN A 479 -15.03 8.07 25.94
C ASN A 479 -16.20 7.90 24.97
N ALA A 480 -16.48 8.90 24.13
CA ALA A 480 -17.51 8.79 23.08
C ALA A 480 -16.98 8.14 21.79
N GLY A 481 -15.71 7.73 21.77
CA GLY A 481 -15.09 7.02 20.66
C GLY A 481 -14.47 7.96 19.63
N PRO A 482 -13.91 7.39 18.54
CA PRO A 482 -13.25 8.18 17.53
C PRO A 482 -14.26 8.99 16.71
N SER A 483 -13.83 10.16 16.25
CA SER A 483 -14.69 11.15 15.59
C SER A 483 -14.05 11.82 14.39
N LEU A 484 -12.92 11.29 13.92
CA LEU A 484 -12.13 11.90 12.86
C LEU A 484 -12.89 12.08 11.55
N GLY A 485 -13.53 11.04 11.01
CA GLY A 485 -14.10 11.10 9.66
C GLY A 485 -13.92 9.82 8.84
N ALA A 486 -13.84 9.94 7.52
CA ALA A 486 -13.63 8.82 6.60
C ALA A 486 -12.75 9.19 5.41
N LEU A 487 -12.14 8.17 4.83
CA LEU A 487 -11.47 8.21 3.54
C LEU A 487 -12.04 7.09 2.67
N THR A 488 -12.58 7.45 1.51
CA THR A 488 -13.22 6.49 0.58
C THR A 488 -12.69 6.69 -0.83
N ILE A 489 -12.44 5.59 -1.53
CA ILE A 489 -12.11 5.60 -2.95
C ILE A 489 -13.27 5.00 -3.72
N TYR A 490 -13.70 5.74 -4.74
CA TYR A 490 -14.71 5.33 -5.69
C TYR A 490 -14.10 5.13 -7.07
N SER A 491 -14.63 4.15 -7.79
CA SER A 491 -14.51 4.06 -9.24
C SER A 491 -15.79 4.59 -9.89
N LYS A 492 -15.63 5.36 -10.98
CA LYS A 492 -16.72 5.92 -11.76
C LYS A 492 -16.52 5.60 -13.24
N SER A 493 -17.52 5.00 -13.88
CA SER A 493 -17.48 4.77 -15.33
C SER A 493 -17.37 6.09 -16.09
N SER A 494 -16.33 6.22 -16.91
CA SER A 494 -16.16 7.36 -17.84
C SER A 494 -17.23 7.36 -18.94
N THR A 495 -17.81 6.20 -19.26
CA THR A 495 -18.76 6.03 -20.39
C THR A 495 -20.21 6.33 -20.02
N ASP A 496 -20.59 6.19 -18.76
CA ASP A 496 -21.96 6.38 -18.29
C ASP A 496 -21.96 7.20 -16.99
N ASN A 497 -22.19 8.50 -17.15
CA ASN A 497 -22.24 9.45 -16.03
C ASN A 497 -23.44 9.24 -15.11
N ASP A 498 -24.47 8.49 -15.54
CA ASP A 498 -25.68 8.25 -14.75
C ASP A 498 -25.53 7.04 -13.81
N LEU A 499 -24.46 6.25 -13.95
CA LEU A 499 -24.16 5.16 -13.02
C LEU A 499 -23.70 5.71 -11.66
N PRO A 500 -24.15 5.08 -10.55
CA PRO A 500 -23.74 5.48 -9.22
C PRO A 500 -22.24 5.21 -9.00
N LEU A 501 -21.60 6.06 -8.19
CA LEU A 501 -20.21 5.89 -7.77
C LEU A 501 -20.05 4.56 -7.03
N LYS A 502 -19.11 3.71 -7.48
CA LYS A 502 -18.85 2.39 -6.91
C LYS A 502 -17.69 2.46 -5.91
N PRO A 503 -17.93 2.30 -4.60
CA PRO A 503 -16.84 2.28 -3.63
C PRO A 503 -15.97 1.03 -3.81
N VAL A 504 -14.65 1.22 -3.89
CA VAL A 504 -13.66 0.13 -4.05
C VAL A 504 -12.73 -0.01 -2.83
N TRP A 505 -12.63 1.03 -2.01
CA TRP A 505 -11.82 1.04 -0.78
C TRP A 505 -12.40 2.03 0.21
N ARG A 506 -12.44 1.72 1.51
CA ARG A 506 -13.00 2.63 2.51
C ARG A 506 -12.52 2.36 3.92
N LEU A 507 -12.00 3.38 4.60
CA LEU A 507 -11.72 3.35 6.04
C LEU A 507 -12.38 4.51 6.77
N TYR A 508 -12.60 4.29 8.06
CA TYR A 508 -13.23 5.25 8.95
C TYR A 508 -12.33 5.52 10.13
N ASN A 509 -12.34 6.77 10.57
CA ASN A 509 -11.79 7.20 11.83
C ASN A 509 -10.30 6.87 11.97
N HIS A 510 -9.79 6.89 13.21
CA HIS A 510 -8.39 6.65 13.49
C HIS A 510 -7.89 5.28 12.98
N GLN A 511 -6.88 5.32 12.11
CA GLN A 511 -6.14 4.14 11.63
C GLN A 511 -4.73 4.07 12.21
N GLY A 512 -4.15 5.22 12.56
CA GLY A 512 -2.84 5.28 13.16
C GLY A 512 -2.15 6.61 12.86
N PRO A 513 -0.99 6.86 13.48
CA PRO A 513 -0.20 8.06 13.28
C PRO A 513 0.82 7.96 12.14
N GLU A 514 1.09 6.76 11.65
CA GLU A 514 2.07 6.49 10.60
C GLU A 514 1.42 6.27 9.24
N TRP A 515 2.21 6.42 8.19
CA TRP A 515 1.84 6.04 6.84
C TRP A 515 1.49 4.55 6.77
N GLN A 516 0.33 4.28 6.20
CA GLN A 516 -0.15 2.93 5.92
C GLN A 516 -0.32 2.73 4.43
N TYR A 517 0.11 1.58 3.95
CA TYR A 517 -0.07 1.19 2.55
C TYR A 517 -1.51 0.75 2.32
N ALA A 518 -2.14 1.33 1.30
CA ALA A 518 -3.44 0.96 0.83
C ALA A 518 -3.39 0.42 -0.61
N GLN A 519 -4.30 -0.48 -0.90
CA GLN A 519 -4.45 -1.10 -2.21
C GLN A 519 -5.90 -1.41 -2.50
N ALA A 520 -6.33 -1.24 -3.74
CA ALA A 520 -7.69 -1.52 -4.18
C ALA A 520 -7.76 -1.99 -5.64
N PRO A 521 -8.62 -2.98 -5.95
CA PRO A 521 -8.83 -3.40 -7.33
C PRO A 521 -9.64 -2.36 -8.11
N VAL A 522 -9.15 -2.03 -9.31
CA VAL A 522 -9.85 -1.20 -10.31
C VAL A 522 -10.18 -2.09 -11.50
N THR A 523 -11.43 -2.58 -11.53
CA THR A 523 -11.84 -3.65 -12.45
C THR A 523 -12.10 -3.17 -13.86
N GLU A 524 -12.63 -1.96 -14.03
CA GLU A 524 -12.99 -1.43 -15.33
C GLU A 524 -11.86 -0.54 -15.89
N PRO A 525 -11.33 -0.83 -17.10
CA PRO A 525 -10.15 -0.14 -17.63
C PRO A 525 -10.32 1.35 -17.91
N THR A 526 -11.55 1.85 -17.96
CA THR A 526 -11.88 3.26 -18.26
C THR A 526 -12.44 4.00 -17.05
N ASP A 527 -12.45 3.38 -15.88
CA ASP A 527 -12.97 4.05 -14.68
C ASP A 527 -12.07 5.21 -14.27
N LEU A 528 -12.71 6.34 -13.98
CA LEU A 528 -12.12 7.44 -13.22
C LEU A 528 -12.07 7.08 -11.75
N ILE A 529 -11.05 7.57 -11.06
CA ILE A 529 -10.91 7.41 -9.62
C ILE A 529 -11.30 8.70 -8.93
N LEU A 530 -12.12 8.57 -7.88
CA LEU A 530 -12.52 9.67 -7.00
C LEU A 530 -12.09 9.31 -5.57
N ILE A 531 -11.34 10.21 -4.94
CA ILE A 531 -10.97 10.12 -3.52
C ILE A 531 -11.85 11.11 -2.76
N GLU A 532 -12.67 10.58 -1.85
CA GLU A 532 -13.53 11.34 -0.96
C GLU A 532 -12.98 11.33 0.46
N GLY A 533 -12.79 12.52 1.03
CA GLY A 533 -12.50 12.70 2.45
C GLY A 533 -13.71 13.32 3.13
N ILE A 534 -14.16 12.76 4.25
CA ILE A 534 -15.25 13.31 5.05
C ILE A 534 -14.74 13.61 6.44
N TRP A 535 -15.03 14.80 6.98
CA TRP A 535 -14.79 15.11 8.38
C TRP A 535 -15.94 14.62 9.25
N GLY A 536 -15.60 13.93 10.32
CA GLY A 536 -16.53 13.69 11.42
C GLY A 536 -16.68 14.93 12.30
N SER A 537 -17.20 14.76 13.52
CA SER A 537 -17.23 15.84 14.50
C SER A 537 -15.84 16.31 14.97
N SER A 538 -14.79 15.54 14.64
CA SER A 538 -13.35 15.88 14.68
C SER A 538 -12.95 16.67 15.94
N ARG A 539 -13.27 16.10 17.11
CA ARG A 539 -13.17 16.79 18.41
C ARG A 539 -11.73 17.05 18.88
N SER A 540 -10.73 16.46 18.22
CA SER A 540 -9.35 16.35 18.72
C SER A 540 -8.27 16.79 17.73
N ASN A 541 -8.56 17.71 16.81
CA ASN A 541 -7.60 18.25 15.83
C ASN A 541 -6.85 17.14 15.04
N GLY A 542 -7.53 16.03 14.70
CA GLY A 542 -6.94 14.93 13.95
C GLY A 542 -6.54 15.27 12.51
N PHE A 543 -6.09 14.28 11.74
CA PHE A 543 -5.47 14.51 10.44
C PHE A 543 -5.82 13.37 9.47
N ILE A 544 -6.26 13.72 8.26
CA ILE A 544 -6.48 12.79 7.16
C ILE A 544 -5.62 13.27 5.99
N ALA A 545 -4.77 12.38 5.48
CA ALA A 545 -3.90 12.66 4.35
C ALA A 545 -3.65 11.40 3.52
N PHE A 546 -3.26 11.60 2.27
CA PHE A 546 -2.75 10.56 1.40
C PHE A 546 -1.62 11.09 0.51
N ASP A 547 -0.85 10.17 -0.04
CA ASP A 547 0.32 10.43 -0.86
C ASP A 547 0.63 9.22 -1.77
N ASP A 548 1.55 9.38 -2.72
CA ASP A 548 2.14 8.30 -3.51
C ASP A 548 1.11 7.40 -4.21
N ILE A 549 0.21 8.01 -4.99
CA ILE A 549 -0.75 7.27 -5.82
C ILE A 549 0.00 6.54 -6.92
N THR A 550 -0.24 5.23 -7.08
CA THR A 550 0.34 4.43 -8.15
C THR A 550 -0.66 3.44 -8.74
N PHE A 551 -0.49 3.14 -10.04
CA PHE A 551 -1.25 2.11 -10.73
C PHE A 551 -0.36 1.05 -11.34
N PHE A 552 -0.68 -0.22 -11.11
CA PHE A 552 0.00 -1.34 -11.74
C PHE A 552 -1.00 -2.36 -12.32
N GLY A 553 -0.55 -3.15 -13.29
CA GLY A 553 -1.40 -4.12 -13.98
C GLY A 553 -1.61 -5.39 -13.17
N GLY A 554 -2.77 -6.03 -13.33
CA GLY A 554 -3.12 -7.29 -12.67
C GLY A 554 -4.26 -7.14 -11.66
N THR A 555 -4.61 -8.25 -11.03
CA THR A 555 -5.60 -8.30 -9.95
C THR A 555 -4.94 -8.18 -8.59
N CYS A 556 -5.63 -7.55 -7.65
CA CYS A 556 -5.19 -7.46 -6.26
C CYS A 556 -6.36 -7.53 -5.27
N SER A 557 -6.03 -7.92 -4.06
CA SER A 557 -6.81 -7.77 -2.85
C SER A 557 -6.80 -6.32 -2.35
N THR A 558 -7.83 -6.01 -1.55
CA THR A 558 -7.96 -4.71 -0.88
C THR A 558 -7.13 -4.69 0.39
N LEU A 559 -6.21 -3.75 0.52
CA LEU A 559 -5.36 -3.56 1.69
C LEU A 559 -5.58 -2.16 2.30
N PRO A 560 -5.59 -2.03 3.65
CA PRO A 560 -5.69 -3.12 4.61
C PRO A 560 -7.02 -3.87 4.47
N SER A 561 -7.11 -5.10 4.96
CA SER A 561 -8.32 -5.94 4.78
C SER A 561 -9.60 -5.30 5.33
N GLY A 562 -9.49 -4.48 6.38
CA GLY A 562 -10.58 -3.69 6.95
C GLY A 562 -11.14 -2.61 6.01
N ALA A 563 -10.45 -2.29 4.92
CA ALA A 563 -10.91 -1.34 3.92
C ALA A 563 -11.80 -1.95 2.83
N THR A 564 -11.98 -3.27 2.86
CA THR A 564 -12.81 -4.01 1.90
C THR A 564 -14.26 -3.53 1.96
N VAL A 565 -14.82 -3.18 0.82
CA VAL A 565 -16.20 -2.74 0.69
C VAL A 565 -17.08 -3.92 0.28
N ARG A 566 -18.16 -4.18 1.02
CA ARG A 566 -19.14 -5.21 0.68
C ARG A 566 -20.38 -4.62 0.03
N ALA A 567 -21.00 -5.39 -0.86
CA ALA A 567 -22.30 -5.03 -1.42
C ALA A 567 -23.33 -4.83 -0.30
N ALA A 568 -24.28 -3.92 -0.53
CA ALA A 568 -25.32 -3.52 0.42
C ALA A 568 -24.87 -2.78 1.70
N GLU A 569 -23.56 -2.63 1.97
CA GLU A 569 -23.13 -1.75 3.05
C GLU A 569 -23.49 -0.30 2.74
N CYS A 570 -24.06 0.39 3.72
CA CYS A 570 -24.47 1.77 3.52
C CYS A 570 -24.49 2.55 4.83
N ARG A 571 -23.79 3.70 4.81
CA ARG A 571 -23.80 4.73 5.85
C ARG A 571 -24.73 5.89 5.48
N PHE A 572 -25.38 5.84 4.32
CA PHE A 572 -26.36 6.85 3.86
C PHE A 572 -25.89 8.32 3.80
N GLU A 573 -24.60 8.61 3.98
CA GLU A 573 -24.00 9.96 3.94
C GLU A 573 -24.22 10.75 2.64
N ARG A 574 -24.57 10.05 1.56
CA ARG A 574 -24.72 10.62 0.22
C ARG A 574 -26.02 10.21 -0.43
N ASP A 575 -26.26 8.90 -0.49
CA ASP A 575 -27.35 8.30 -1.21
C ASP A 575 -27.80 7.00 -0.53
N MET A 576 -28.71 6.28 -1.18
CA MET A 576 -29.22 5.01 -0.69
C MET A 576 -28.25 3.84 -0.94
N CYS A 577 -27.02 4.03 -1.41
CA CYS A 577 -26.03 2.99 -1.77
C CYS A 577 -26.59 1.86 -2.64
N GLY A 578 -27.48 2.19 -3.58
CA GLY A 578 -28.16 1.22 -4.44
C GLY A 578 -29.33 0.47 -3.79
N TRP A 579 -29.72 0.81 -2.55
CA TRP A 579 -30.95 0.32 -1.94
C TRP A 579 -32.17 0.96 -2.60
N ILE A 580 -33.16 0.15 -2.95
CA ILE A 580 -34.32 0.55 -3.76
C ILE A 580 -35.60 0.38 -2.94
N ASN A 581 -36.45 1.41 -2.94
CA ASN A 581 -37.79 1.32 -2.36
C ASN A 581 -38.66 0.38 -3.19
N ASN A 582 -39.20 -0.66 -2.55
CA ASN A 582 -40.06 -1.66 -3.19
C ASN A 582 -41.41 -1.78 -2.45
N THR A 583 -42.01 -0.64 -2.14
CA THR A 583 -43.29 -0.58 -1.40
C THR A 583 -44.46 -0.59 -2.38
N ASP A 584 -45.45 -1.46 -2.14
CA ASP A 584 -46.64 -1.55 -2.97
C ASP A 584 -47.59 -0.35 -2.71
N LYS A 585 -47.76 0.53 -3.71
CA LYS A 585 -48.68 1.69 -3.81
C LYS A 585 -48.21 3.03 -3.14
N ASN A 586 -48.71 4.12 -3.74
CA ASN A 586 -48.22 5.52 -3.67
C ASN A 586 -48.50 6.31 -2.38
N SER A 587 -48.08 5.87 -1.19
CA SER A 587 -48.22 6.77 -0.03
C SER A 587 -47.11 6.77 1.03
N ALA A 588 -46.36 5.68 1.24
CA ALA A 588 -45.24 5.67 2.19
C ALA A 588 -44.01 4.92 1.65
N SER A 589 -42.80 5.39 1.99
CA SER A 589 -41.53 4.80 1.57
C SER A 589 -40.44 5.09 2.61
N TRP A 590 -39.35 4.33 2.57
CA TRP A 590 -38.11 4.75 3.23
C TRP A 590 -37.57 6.01 2.56
N ARG A 591 -36.99 6.90 3.35
CA ARG A 591 -36.49 8.20 2.93
C ARG A 591 -35.11 8.44 3.51
N LEU A 592 -34.27 9.11 2.75
CA LEU A 592 -33.01 9.65 3.22
C LEU A 592 -33.28 10.90 4.07
N ALA A 593 -32.67 10.97 5.25
CA ALA A 593 -32.71 12.14 6.12
C ALA A 593 -31.99 13.31 5.45
N THR A 594 -32.61 14.48 5.50
CA THR A 594 -32.04 15.74 5.03
C THR A 594 -32.16 16.79 6.13
N SER A 595 -31.36 17.85 6.05
CA SER A 595 -31.43 18.98 6.98
C SER A 595 -32.85 19.55 7.21
N THR A 596 -33.73 19.44 6.22
CA THR A 596 -35.13 19.93 6.29
C THR A 596 -36.17 18.87 6.58
N ARG A 597 -35.87 17.58 6.35
CA ARG A 597 -36.81 16.46 6.51
C ARG A 597 -36.12 15.30 7.21
N ARG A 598 -36.31 15.23 8.53
CA ARG A 598 -35.72 14.23 9.41
C ARG A 598 -36.49 14.13 10.73
N PRO A 599 -36.40 13.00 11.44
CA PRO A 599 -36.83 12.90 12.83
C PRO A 599 -36.23 14.02 13.70
N ALA A 600 -37.05 14.62 14.56
CA ALA A 600 -36.61 15.71 15.41
C ALA A 600 -35.53 15.26 16.41
N ASN A 601 -34.50 16.08 16.59
CA ASN A 601 -33.39 15.84 17.52
C ASN A 601 -32.58 14.56 17.27
N LEU A 602 -32.66 13.96 16.07
CA LEU A 602 -31.84 12.82 15.68
C LEU A 602 -30.76 13.28 14.68
N ALA A 603 -29.52 13.36 15.16
CA ALA A 603 -28.35 13.51 14.31
C ALA A 603 -27.95 12.14 13.73
N ASP A 604 -27.25 12.14 12.60
CA ASP A 604 -26.65 10.96 12.00
C ASP A 604 -25.72 10.22 13.00
N LYS A 605 -25.64 8.90 12.88
CA LYS A 605 -24.85 8.08 13.79
C LYS A 605 -23.37 8.08 13.43
N THR A 606 -23.00 8.20 12.17
CA THR A 606 -21.63 8.08 11.67
C THR A 606 -20.77 9.25 12.13
N PHE A 607 -21.18 10.46 11.80
CA PHE A 607 -20.42 11.69 12.00
C PHE A 607 -21.11 12.70 12.91
N GLY A 608 -22.40 12.52 13.18
CA GLY A 608 -23.21 13.49 13.90
C GLY A 608 -23.67 14.63 13.02
N ALA A 609 -23.70 14.40 11.70
CA ALA A 609 -24.25 15.33 10.73
C ALA A 609 -25.78 15.48 10.92
N PRO A 610 -26.40 16.55 10.42
CA PRO A 610 -27.85 16.69 10.51
C PRO A 610 -28.63 15.72 9.62
N ASP A 611 -27.98 15.19 8.58
CA ASP A 611 -28.43 14.23 7.58
C ASP A 611 -27.47 13.03 7.55
N GLY A 612 -27.71 12.03 6.68
CA GLY A 612 -26.81 10.88 6.54
C GLY A 612 -27.38 9.55 7.06
N TYR A 613 -28.69 9.42 7.25
CA TYR A 613 -29.33 8.15 7.64
C TYR A 613 -30.67 7.97 6.95
N ILE A 614 -31.26 6.78 6.99
CA ILE A 614 -32.60 6.54 6.44
C ILE A 614 -33.64 6.42 7.54
N TYR A 615 -34.88 6.76 7.21
CA TYR A 615 -36.01 6.57 8.09
C TYR A 615 -37.29 6.36 7.28
N TYR A 616 -38.29 5.77 7.92
CA TYR A 616 -39.67 5.85 7.43
C TYR A 616 -40.53 6.46 8.51
N ASP A 617 -41.56 7.20 8.09
CA ASP A 617 -42.44 7.92 8.99
C ASP A 617 -43.84 7.98 8.39
N LEU A 618 -44.82 7.55 9.18
CA LEU A 618 -46.24 7.44 8.81
C LEU A 618 -47.09 8.50 9.52
N PHE A 619 -46.66 9.77 9.54
CA PHE A 619 -47.52 10.86 10.02
C PHE A 619 -48.76 11.04 9.12
N ASN A 620 -49.95 10.95 9.72
CA ASN A 620 -51.25 11.29 9.12
C ASN A 620 -51.73 10.46 7.92
N GLN A 621 -51.13 9.30 7.62
CA GLN A 621 -51.67 8.38 6.63
C GLN A 621 -52.44 7.26 7.33
N ILE A 622 -53.77 7.34 7.27
CA ILE A 622 -54.64 6.20 7.56
C ILE A 622 -54.39 5.17 6.45
N LEU A 623 -53.34 4.37 6.59
CA LEU A 623 -53.06 3.24 5.72
C LEU A 623 -53.13 1.99 6.56
N GLY A 624 -54.26 1.29 6.41
CA GLY A 624 -54.38 -0.07 6.90
C GLY A 624 -53.21 -0.93 6.39
N SER A 625 -52.71 -1.80 7.26
CA SER A 625 -51.85 -2.97 6.98
C SER A 625 -50.64 -2.89 6.04
N ASN A 626 -50.31 -1.75 5.42
CA ASN A 626 -49.28 -1.69 4.39
C ASN A 626 -47.91 -1.45 5.03
N MET A 627 -46.98 -2.38 4.79
CA MET A 627 -45.60 -2.27 5.22
C MET A 627 -44.75 -1.56 4.16
N VAL A 628 -43.85 -0.68 4.59
CA VAL A 628 -42.83 -0.09 3.71
C VAL A 628 -41.67 -1.06 3.55
N LYS A 629 -41.14 -1.17 2.33
CA LYS A 629 -40.05 -2.10 1.99
C LYS A 629 -38.90 -1.37 1.32
N LEU A 630 -37.69 -1.62 1.79
CA LEU A 630 -36.43 -1.21 1.15
C LEU A 630 -35.59 -2.46 0.89
N VAL A 631 -35.15 -2.63 -0.35
CA VAL A 631 -34.43 -3.82 -0.82
C VAL A 631 -32.99 -3.43 -1.12
N SER A 632 -32.04 -4.21 -0.59
CA SER A 632 -30.61 -4.00 -0.84
C SER A 632 -30.22 -4.39 -2.27
N PRO A 633 -29.05 -3.94 -2.77
CA PRO A 633 -28.35 -4.63 -3.85
C PRO A 633 -28.15 -6.12 -3.54
N VAL A 634 -27.93 -6.93 -4.58
CA VAL A 634 -27.62 -8.36 -4.41
C VAL A 634 -26.24 -8.50 -3.76
N ILE A 635 -26.20 -9.23 -2.65
CA ILE A 635 -24.97 -9.62 -1.97
C ILE A 635 -24.57 -10.98 -2.56
N PRO A 636 -23.41 -11.09 -3.23
CA PRO A 636 -22.98 -12.34 -3.85
C PRO A 636 -22.59 -13.39 -2.79
N ALA A 637 -22.81 -14.67 -3.11
CA ALA A 637 -22.25 -15.76 -2.32
C ALA A 637 -20.72 -15.65 -2.29
N GLY A 638 -20.14 -15.67 -1.09
CA GLY A 638 -18.69 -15.63 -0.87
C GLY A 638 -18.16 -16.94 -0.30
N GLU A 639 -16.88 -16.97 0.05
CA GLU A 639 -16.27 -18.10 0.77
C GLU A 639 -16.87 -18.26 2.18
N GLU A 640 -17.36 -17.16 2.75
CA GLU A 640 -17.97 -17.11 4.07
C GLU A 640 -19.40 -17.61 4.03
N ARG A 641 -19.67 -18.72 4.73
CA ARG A 641 -21.02 -19.28 4.81
C ARG A 641 -21.98 -18.45 5.66
N THR A 642 -21.46 -17.64 6.58
CA THR A 642 -22.27 -16.83 7.51
C THR A 642 -21.69 -15.44 7.65
N LEU A 643 -22.57 -14.43 7.65
CA LEU A 643 -22.24 -13.03 7.89
C LEU A 643 -22.96 -12.53 9.14
N CYS A 644 -22.33 -11.63 9.88
CA CYS A 644 -22.99 -10.82 10.88
C CYS A 644 -23.40 -9.49 10.24
N LEU A 645 -24.70 -9.29 10.04
CA LEU A 645 -25.27 -8.00 9.67
C LEU A 645 -25.34 -7.13 10.93
N SER A 646 -24.67 -5.98 10.92
CA SER A 646 -24.71 -4.98 11.99
C SER A 646 -25.21 -3.64 11.45
N PHE A 647 -26.03 -2.96 12.24
CA PHE A 647 -26.60 -1.66 11.89
C PHE A 647 -27.01 -0.90 13.16
N TRP A 648 -27.24 0.40 13.02
CA TRP A 648 -27.81 1.21 14.09
C TRP A 648 -29.26 1.52 13.78
N TYR A 649 -30.09 1.57 14.82
CA TYR A 649 -31.49 1.94 14.69
C TYR A 649 -31.92 2.89 15.79
N ALA A 650 -32.92 3.71 15.52
CA ALA A 650 -33.57 4.55 16.52
C ALA A 650 -35.08 4.55 16.31
N PRO A 651 -35.88 3.99 17.25
CA PRO A 651 -37.33 4.18 17.22
C PRO A 651 -37.65 5.64 17.60
N PHE A 652 -38.59 6.26 16.87
CA PHE A 652 -39.00 7.63 17.13
C PHE A 652 -40.52 7.82 16.93
N GLY A 653 -41.07 8.89 17.51
CA GLY A 653 -42.48 9.27 17.41
C GLY A 653 -43.28 9.11 18.71
N ALA A 654 -44.60 9.26 18.56
CA ALA A 654 -45.59 9.33 19.65
C ALA A 654 -46.75 8.33 19.46
N GLY A 655 -46.51 7.24 18.71
CA GLY A 655 -47.52 6.25 18.33
C GLY A 655 -47.62 5.04 19.25
N ASP A 656 -48.71 4.30 19.08
CA ASP A 656 -49.02 3.10 19.87
C ASP A 656 -48.03 1.97 19.61
N SER A 657 -47.61 1.81 18.35
CA SER A 657 -46.57 0.86 17.97
C SER A 657 -45.84 1.19 16.67
N ALA A 658 -44.59 0.73 16.59
CA ALA A 658 -43.83 0.58 15.36
C ALA A 658 -43.13 -0.79 15.32
N LEU A 659 -43.06 -1.37 14.12
CA LEU A 659 -42.51 -2.67 13.81
C LEU A 659 -41.42 -2.50 12.74
N MET A 660 -40.26 -3.12 12.95
CA MET A 660 -39.23 -3.26 11.94
C MET A 660 -38.82 -4.73 11.83
N GLN A 661 -38.67 -5.21 10.59
CA GLN A 661 -38.28 -6.57 10.25
C GLN A 661 -37.12 -6.54 9.26
N ILE A 662 -36.21 -7.50 9.40
CA ILE A 662 -35.16 -7.78 8.43
C ILE A 662 -35.43 -9.16 7.85
N ILE A 663 -35.47 -9.20 6.53
CA ILE A 663 -35.80 -10.39 5.76
C ILE A 663 -34.67 -10.68 4.80
N ARG A 664 -34.16 -11.91 4.84
CA ARG A 664 -33.24 -12.46 3.85
C ARG A 664 -34.06 -13.07 2.71
N SER A 665 -33.74 -12.70 1.47
CA SER A 665 -34.38 -13.29 0.29
C SER A 665 -33.33 -13.65 -0.75
N ASP A 666 -33.37 -14.87 -1.26
CA ASP A 666 -32.49 -15.39 -2.33
C ASP A 666 -33.27 -15.65 -3.63
N ASN A 667 -34.34 -14.87 -3.86
CA ASN A 667 -35.33 -15.08 -4.92
C ASN A 667 -36.06 -16.44 -4.86
N SER A 668 -35.96 -17.18 -3.75
CA SER A 668 -36.86 -18.32 -3.47
C SER A 668 -38.27 -17.84 -3.08
N THR A 669 -39.23 -18.75 -3.12
CA THR A 669 -40.65 -18.45 -2.83
C THR A 669 -40.93 -18.16 -1.35
N ASP A 670 -39.97 -18.40 -0.44
CA ASP A 670 -40.17 -18.26 1.00
C ASP A 670 -39.03 -17.43 1.64
N PRO A 671 -39.19 -16.09 1.74
CA PRO A 671 -38.15 -15.23 2.28
C PRO A 671 -38.07 -15.39 3.82
N GLU A 672 -36.85 -15.54 4.33
CA GLU A 672 -36.58 -15.83 5.74
C GLU A 672 -36.55 -14.55 6.56
N LYS A 673 -37.44 -14.44 7.55
CA LYS A 673 -37.40 -13.35 8.53
C LYS A 673 -36.32 -13.67 9.56
N ILE A 674 -35.29 -12.84 9.66
CA ILE A 674 -34.12 -13.11 10.52
C ILE A 674 -34.08 -12.20 11.77
N TRP A 675 -34.72 -11.03 11.71
CA TRP A 675 -34.76 -10.07 12.82
C TRP A 675 -36.12 -9.38 12.85
N THR A 676 -36.69 -9.18 14.04
CA THR A 676 -38.00 -8.51 14.18
C THR A 676 -38.12 -7.80 15.51
N LEU A 677 -38.39 -6.49 15.50
CA LEU A 677 -38.58 -5.70 16.71
C LEU A 677 -39.88 -4.90 16.64
N GLU A 678 -40.76 -5.09 17.63
CA GLU A 678 -41.95 -4.26 17.85
C GLU A 678 -41.74 -3.41 19.11
N VAL A 679 -41.86 -2.09 18.96
CA VAL A 679 -41.82 -1.12 20.06
C VAL A 679 -43.22 -0.59 20.28
N LYS A 680 -43.71 -0.65 21.52
CA LYS A 680 -45.06 -0.20 21.93
C LYS A 680 -44.98 1.03 22.84
N ASN A 681 -46.03 1.83 22.87
CA ASN A 681 -46.17 3.03 23.69
C ASN A 681 -44.98 3.99 23.50
N MET A 682 -44.72 4.39 22.26
CA MET A 682 -43.60 5.28 21.95
C MET A 682 -43.95 6.70 22.38
N ASP A 683 -43.11 7.31 23.21
CA ASP A 683 -43.10 8.76 23.49
C ASP A 683 -41.65 9.24 23.53
N THR A 684 -41.09 9.45 22.34
CA THR A 684 -39.66 9.69 22.16
C THR A 684 -39.41 11.13 21.74
N THR A 685 -39.27 12.01 22.73
CA THR A 685 -38.93 13.42 22.50
C THR A 685 -37.46 13.63 22.09
N ARG A 686 -36.60 12.65 22.40
CA ARG A 686 -35.17 12.59 22.04
C ARG A 686 -34.79 11.14 21.69
N PRO A 687 -35.00 10.70 20.44
CA PRO A 687 -34.61 9.36 20.02
C PRO A 687 -33.09 9.17 20.16
N MET A 688 -32.68 7.95 20.50
CA MET A 688 -31.28 7.58 20.65
C MET A 688 -30.96 6.38 19.75
N TRP A 689 -29.76 6.39 19.18
CA TRP A 689 -29.26 5.27 18.41
C TRP A 689 -28.94 4.08 19.30
N LEU A 690 -29.42 2.91 18.89
CA LEU A 690 -29.19 1.62 19.52
C LEU A 690 -28.54 0.68 18.49
N PRO A 691 -27.55 -0.13 18.92
CA PRO A 691 -26.95 -1.10 18.02
C PRO A 691 -27.87 -2.30 17.83
N ALA A 692 -27.91 -2.82 16.61
CA ALA A 692 -28.53 -4.09 16.27
C ALA A 692 -27.59 -4.93 15.44
N GLN A 693 -27.73 -6.24 15.57
CA GLN A 693 -27.00 -7.18 14.73
C GLN A 693 -27.76 -8.51 14.63
N VAL A 694 -27.53 -9.27 13.56
CA VAL A 694 -28.14 -10.58 13.33
C VAL A 694 -27.25 -11.43 12.40
N THR A 695 -27.22 -12.74 12.63
CA THR A 695 -26.53 -13.67 11.73
C THR A 695 -27.35 -13.89 10.46
N VAL A 696 -26.70 -13.87 9.31
CA VAL A 696 -27.29 -14.09 7.97
C VAL A 696 -26.58 -15.26 7.30
N ASP A 697 -27.35 -16.19 6.73
CA ASP A 697 -26.79 -17.23 5.85
C ASP A 697 -26.37 -16.61 4.51
N ALA A 698 -25.10 -16.78 4.18
CA ALA A 698 -24.47 -16.28 2.95
C ALA A 698 -24.03 -17.42 2.02
N SER A 699 -24.56 -18.64 2.22
CA SER A 699 -24.31 -19.81 1.36
C SER A 699 -24.76 -19.63 -0.10
N THR A 700 -25.77 -18.79 -0.34
CA THR A 700 -26.26 -18.40 -1.66
C THR A 700 -26.35 -16.88 -1.75
N SER A 701 -26.30 -16.32 -2.97
CA SER A 701 -26.47 -14.88 -3.18
C SER A 701 -27.87 -14.44 -2.72
N PHE A 702 -27.97 -13.29 -2.05
CA PHE A 702 -29.19 -12.86 -1.39
C PHE A 702 -29.35 -11.33 -1.37
N ASN A 703 -30.56 -10.88 -1.07
CA ASN A 703 -30.91 -9.50 -0.75
C ASN A 703 -31.34 -9.42 0.72
N ILE A 704 -31.11 -8.27 1.33
CA ILE A 704 -31.72 -7.87 2.59
C ILE A 704 -32.90 -6.95 2.29
N ILE A 705 -34.03 -7.22 2.93
CA ILE A 705 -35.23 -6.39 2.85
C ILE A 705 -35.50 -5.82 4.24
N LEU A 706 -35.51 -4.50 4.34
CA LEU A 706 -35.97 -3.77 5.53
C LEU A 706 -37.46 -3.50 5.37
N GLU A 707 -38.26 -4.17 6.19
CA GLU A 707 -39.71 -4.01 6.20
C GLU A 707 -40.15 -3.26 7.47
N GLY A 708 -40.99 -2.23 7.32
CA GLY A 708 -41.37 -1.32 8.39
C GLY A 708 -42.87 -1.04 8.42
N GLN A 709 -43.43 -0.88 9.62
CA GLN A 709 -44.80 -0.46 9.82
C GLN A 709 -44.89 0.40 11.09
N ALA A 710 -45.66 1.48 11.06
CA ALA A 710 -45.88 2.31 12.24
C ALA A 710 -47.25 2.99 12.19
N THR A 711 -47.78 3.34 13.37
CA THR A 711 -49.04 4.08 13.52
C THR A 711 -48.83 5.59 13.57
N ASN A 712 -47.82 6.05 14.30
CA ASN A 712 -47.41 7.46 14.41
C ASN A 712 -45.93 7.52 14.83
N GLY A 713 -45.03 7.82 13.89
CA GLY A 713 -43.58 7.67 14.05
C GLY A 713 -42.99 6.59 13.13
N GLY A 714 -41.88 5.98 13.56
CA GLY A 714 -41.21 4.92 12.81
C GLY A 714 -39.83 4.56 13.36
N PHE A 715 -39.00 4.00 12.48
CA PHE A 715 -37.60 3.69 12.77
C PHE A 715 -36.69 4.48 11.83
N ALA A 716 -35.60 4.99 12.40
CA ALA A 716 -34.42 5.40 11.65
C ALA A 716 -33.42 4.25 11.67
N VAL A 717 -32.68 4.09 10.58
CA VAL A 717 -31.64 3.08 10.38
C VAL A 717 -30.42 3.75 9.78
N ASP A 718 -29.27 3.34 10.25
CA ASP A 718 -27.99 3.85 9.79
C ASP A 718 -26.92 2.76 9.85
N ASP A 719 -25.76 3.01 9.26
CA ASP A 719 -24.56 2.24 9.55
C ASP A 719 -24.62 0.74 9.23
N ILE A 720 -25.24 0.38 8.10
CA ILE A 720 -25.38 -1.02 7.66
C ILE A 720 -24.01 -1.56 7.22
N SER A 721 -23.58 -2.65 7.86
CA SER A 721 -22.29 -3.31 7.63
C SER A 721 -22.38 -4.82 7.75
N PHE A 722 -21.46 -5.54 7.09
CA PHE A 722 -21.38 -7.00 7.14
C PHE A 722 -19.98 -7.43 7.58
N THR A 723 -19.89 -8.18 8.68
CA THR A 723 -18.63 -8.78 9.12
C THR A 723 -18.65 -10.30 8.98
N PRO A 724 -17.53 -10.94 8.60
CA PRO A 724 -17.43 -12.40 8.52
C PRO A 724 -17.78 -13.08 9.86
N GLY A 725 -18.52 -14.20 9.79
CA GLY A 725 -18.82 -15.03 10.96
C GLY A 725 -20.20 -14.83 11.55
N GLN A 726 -20.45 -15.48 12.69
CA GLN A 726 -21.73 -15.43 13.41
C GLN A 726 -21.71 -14.37 14.50
N CYS A 727 -22.88 -13.84 14.84
CA CYS A 727 -23.04 -12.93 15.97
C CYS A 727 -24.38 -13.12 16.67
N PRO A 728 -24.45 -12.84 17.99
CA PRO A 728 -25.70 -12.93 18.73
C PRO A 728 -26.67 -11.86 18.24
N THR A 729 -27.95 -12.20 18.13
CA THR A 729 -28.98 -11.24 17.74
C THR A 729 -29.11 -10.14 18.77
N ARG A 730 -29.04 -8.88 18.32
CA ARG A 730 -29.23 -7.69 19.18
C ARG A 730 -30.32 -6.78 18.62
N PRO A 731 -31.19 -6.20 19.48
CA PRO A 731 -31.36 -6.56 20.89
C PRO A 731 -31.88 -8.01 21.04
N GLU A 732 -31.71 -8.66 22.20
CA GLU A 732 -32.19 -10.04 22.43
C GLU A 732 -33.69 -10.20 22.14
N LYS A 733 -34.48 -9.15 22.39
CA LYS A 733 -35.92 -9.12 22.11
C LYS A 733 -36.26 -9.19 20.61
N ALA A 734 -35.27 -9.02 19.74
CA ALA A 734 -35.43 -9.13 18.30
C ALA A 734 -35.19 -10.55 17.77
N GLU A 735 -34.78 -11.48 18.65
CA GLU A 735 -34.73 -12.91 18.32
C GLU A 735 -36.12 -13.43 17.95
N GLN A 736 -36.18 -14.18 16.85
CA GLN A 736 -37.32 -15.04 16.63
C GLN A 736 -37.28 -16.16 17.65
N LYS A 737 -38.10 -16.06 18.69
CA LYS A 737 -38.43 -17.23 19.50
C LYS A 737 -39.03 -18.24 18.53
N SER A 738 -38.26 -19.28 18.20
CA SER A 738 -38.80 -20.50 17.61
C SER A 738 -40.05 -20.84 18.40
N GLN A 739 -41.21 -20.77 17.76
CA GLN A 739 -42.44 -21.27 18.36
C GLN A 739 -42.17 -22.74 18.67
N GLU A 740 -41.94 -23.06 19.94
CA GLU A 740 -42.05 -24.43 20.42
C GLU A 740 -43.45 -24.89 20.02
N ILE A 741 -43.50 -25.82 19.09
CA ILE A 741 -44.68 -26.62 18.79
C ILE A 741 -44.92 -27.45 20.05
N ASN A 742 -45.60 -26.86 21.03
CA ASN A 742 -46.31 -27.60 22.06
C ASN A 742 -47.48 -28.30 21.36
N ASN A 743 -47.21 -29.46 20.76
CA ASN A 743 -48.25 -30.44 20.48
C ASN A 743 -48.61 -31.10 21.82
N SER A 744 -49.77 -30.68 22.31
CA SER A 744 -50.63 -31.32 23.30
C SER A 744 -50.80 -32.82 23.12
#